data_AF-A0A7K7TN62-F1
#
_entry.id   AF-A0A7K7TN62-F1
#
_cell.length_a   1.000
_cell.length_b   1.000
_cell.length_c   1.000
_cell.angle_alpha   90.00
_cell.angle_beta   90.00
_cell.angle_gamma   90.00
#
_symmetry.space_group_name_H-M   'P 1'
#
loop_
_entity.id
_entity.type
_entity.pdbx_description
1 polymer ?
#
loop_
_entity_poly.entity_id
_entity_poly.type
_entity_poly.pdbx_seq_one_letter_code
_entity_poly.pdbx_strand_id
1 'polypeptide(L)'
;MLRSWRVKLKLLLATVTLAVLLSWLYLFVGSLEYGRFLLLPPCLGEQPNRDVEREALASRVRRVEEENQQLRLQLGQVQVEGRDGSPQWGVSAEDGDPPGGKRSNRTACPKQRTVHKCELLHVAIVCAGHNASRDVVTLVKSILFHRKNPLHFHFITDSVAHQILQTLFQSWMVPSVHVSFYNADDLKAGTCPSPLPCPNPPEVSWIPNKHYSGIYGLMKLTLTKALPSNLSKVIVLDTDITFATDIAELWAVFGKFSDKQVIGLVENQSDWYLGNLWKNHKPWPALGRGFNTGVILLLLDRLRRLGWEQMWRLTAEQELMSMLSTSLADQDIFNAVIKQNPALVYRLPCFWNVQLSDHTRSEQCYTEVSDLKVIHWNSPKKLRVKNKHVEFFRNLYLTFLEYDGNLLRRELFGCASLPSPPSNQLQQALEELDEDDPCYDFRRQHLTQHRVHLFFLQYEFLALPNPTDVTLVAQLSMDRLQMLEAICKHWAGPISLALYMSDAEAQQFLRYAQASEVLSARRHVAYHIVYKEGQFYPINLLRNVALANTQTPYVFLTDIDFLPMYGLYDYLRNSIQQLELPQRKAALIVPAFETLHYRLTFPKSKAELLSMLDMGSLYTFRYHVWPKGHAPTDYAKWRTATVPYRVAWQPDFEPYVVVRRDCPKYDQRFVGFGWNKVSHIMELDAQEYELLVLPNAFMIHMPHAPSFDISKFRLSAGYRGCLQTLREEFHQDLSRRYGAAALKYLTAERSL
;
A
#
# COMPACT_ATOMS: atom_id res chain seq x y z
N MET A 1 65.09 -14.24 -23.46
CA MET A 1 63.79 -13.67 -23.03
C MET A 1 62.56 -14.47 -23.48
N LEU A 2 62.47 -14.97 -24.73
CA LEU A 2 61.30 -15.72 -25.23
C LEU A 2 60.97 -17.04 -24.50
N ARG A 3 61.96 -17.73 -23.93
CA ARG A 3 61.74 -19.00 -23.20
C ARG A 3 61.06 -18.80 -21.84
N SER A 4 61.38 -17.71 -21.14
CA SER A 4 60.76 -17.35 -19.84
C SER A 4 59.31 -16.91 -20.00
N TRP A 5 58.99 -16.22 -21.10
CA TRP A 5 57.63 -15.77 -21.39
C TRP A 5 56.69 -16.95 -21.71
N ARG A 6 57.18 -17.96 -22.45
CA ARG A 6 56.42 -19.20 -22.72
C ARG A 6 56.15 -20.02 -21.47
N VAL A 7 57.08 -20.04 -20.49
CA VAL A 7 56.87 -20.73 -19.20
C VAL A 7 55.84 -19.99 -18.35
N LYS A 8 55.92 -18.65 -18.28
CA LYS A 8 54.92 -17.82 -17.58
C LYS A 8 53.53 -17.92 -18.20
N LEU A 9 53.43 -17.97 -19.53
CA LEU A 9 52.15 -18.15 -20.23
C LEU A 9 51.56 -19.55 -19.99
N LYS A 10 52.41 -20.59 -19.95
CA LYS A 10 51.96 -21.95 -19.60
C LYS A 10 51.50 -22.04 -18.15
N LEU A 11 52.18 -21.36 -17.23
CA LEU A 11 51.80 -21.31 -15.82
C LEU A 11 50.47 -20.55 -15.62
N LEU A 12 50.29 -19.44 -16.35
CA LEU A 12 49.06 -18.65 -16.34
C LEU A 12 47.88 -19.43 -16.94
N LEU A 13 48.12 -20.16 -18.04
CA LEU A 13 47.09 -21.03 -18.60
C LEU A 13 46.73 -22.15 -17.62
N ALA A 14 47.72 -22.76 -16.95
CA ALA A 14 47.49 -23.82 -15.99
C ALA A 14 46.73 -23.35 -14.73
N THR A 15 46.99 -22.13 -14.25
CA THR A 15 46.25 -21.57 -13.11
C THR A 15 44.83 -21.18 -13.50
N VAL A 16 44.61 -20.65 -14.71
CA VAL A 16 43.27 -20.34 -15.22
C VAL A 16 42.46 -21.62 -15.45
N THR A 17 43.05 -22.68 -16.03
CA THR A 17 42.34 -23.96 -16.18
C THR A 17 42.05 -24.63 -14.85
N LEU A 18 42.95 -24.55 -13.86
CA LEU A 18 42.69 -25.07 -12.52
C LEU A 18 41.56 -24.30 -11.81
N ALA A 19 41.52 -22.96 -11.95
CA ALA A 19 40.45 -22.14 -11.39
C ALA A 19 39.09 -22.43 -12.03
N VAL A 20 39.05 -22.64 -13.35
CA VAL A 20 37.83 -23.05 -14.07
C VAL A 20 37.39 -24.45 -13.66
N LEU A 21 38.31 -25.40 -13.51
CA LEU A 21 38.01 -26.77 -13.05
C LEU A 21 37.49 -26.79 -11.61
N LEU A 22 38.08 -26.02 -10.70
CA LEU A 22 37.60 -25.88 -9.32
C LEU A 22 36.23 -25.20 -9.24
N SER A 23 35.99 -24.19 -10.09
CA SER A 23 34.68 -23.54 -10.21
C SER A 23 33.63 -24.50 -10.75
N TRP A 24 33.98 -25.33 -11.73
CA TRP A 24 33.13 -26.39 -12.25
C TRP A 24 32.85 -27.47 -11.21
N LEU A 25 33.85 -27.92 -10.45
CA LEU A 25 33.68 -28.87 -9.34
C LEU A 25 32.78 -28.29 -8.23
N TYR A 26 32.93 -27.01 -7.91
CA TYR A 26 32.08 -26.33 -6.93
C TYR A 26 30.62 -26.22 -7.41
N LEU A 27 30.40 -25.93 -8.69
CA LEU A 27 29.07 -25.92 -9.31
C LEU A 27 28.48 -27.33 -9.43
N PHE A 28 29.31 -28.35 -9.66
CA PHE A 28 28.88 -29.75 -9.80
C PHE A 28 28.52 -30.38 -8.44
N VAL A 29 29.29 -30.07 -7.39
CA VAL A 29 28.97 -30.48 -6.01
C VAL A 29 27.73 -29.73 -5.50
N GLY A 30 27.61 -28.42 -5.81
CA GLY A 30 26.40 -27.65 -5.53
C GLY A 30 25.15 -28.15 -6.28
N SER A 31 25.34 -28.79 -7.45
CA SER A 31 24.27 -29.39 -8.26
C SER A 31 23.80 -30.76 -7.74
N LEU A 32 24.56 -31.44 -6.87
CA LEU A 32 24.18 -32.74 -6.29
C LEU A 32 23.37 -32.60 -4.99
N GLU A 33 23.47 -31.46 -4.29
CA GLU A 33 22.72 -31.21 -3.04
C GLU A 33 21.37 -30.49 -3.23
N TYR A 34 21.10 -29.91 -4.40
CA TYR A 34 19.82 -29.21 -4.68
C TYR A 34 19.21 -29.65 -6.01
N GLY A 35 18.40 -30.70 -5.96
CA GLY A 35 17.62 -31.18 -7.11
C GLY A 35 16.39 -30.31 -7.42
N ARG A 36 16.26 -29.96 -8.71
CA ARG A 36 15.14 -29.35 -9.47
C ARG A 36 15.03 -27.82 -9.46
N PHE A 37 15.43 -27.19 -10.58
CA PHE A 37 14.50 -26.83 -11.68
C PHE A 37 15.22 -26.35 -12.96
N LEU A 38 14.69 -26.82 -14.10
CA LEU A 38 14.63 -26.22 -15.45
C LEU A 38 15.84 -25.46 -16.03
N LEU A 39 16.64 -26.15 -16.85
CA LEU A 39 17.24 -25.56 -18.05
C LEU A 39 17.07 -26.55 -19.21
N LEU A 40 16.32 -26.12 -20.24
CA LEU A 40 16.17 -26.80 -21.53
C LEU A 40 17.51 -26.76 -22.31
N PRO A 41 17.87 -27.83 -23.05
CA PRO A 41 19.09 -27.85 -23.86
C PRO A 41 18.91 -27.07 -25.19
N PRO A 42 20.01 -26.69 -25.87
CA PRO A 42 19.97 -25.96 -27.13
C PRO A 42 19.78 -26.93 -28.29
N CYS A 43 18.79 -26.69 -29.15
CA CYS A 43 18.63 -27.39 -30.43
C CYS A 43 18.56 -26.39 -31.58
N LEU A 44 19.67 -26.31 -32.34
CA LEU A 44 19.65 -25.99 -33.76
C LEU A 44 19.07 -27.21 -34.49
N GLY A 45 17.98 -27.04 -35.25
CA GLY A 45 17.42 -28.07 -36.11
C GLY A 45 15.91 -27.95 -36.30
N GLU A 46 15.52 -27.44 -37.47
CA GLU A 46 14.22 -27.55 -38.17
C GLU A 46 12.96 -26.98 -37.47
N GLN A 47 12.31 -26.03 -38.17
CA GLN A 47 11.02 -25.45 -37.77
C GLN A 47 9.93 -26.54 -37.67
N PRO A 48 9.26 -26.71 -36.52
CA PRO A 48 8.02 -27.47 -36.48
C PRO A 48 6.85 -26.59 -36.93
N ASN A 49 5.97 -27.21 -37.71
CA ASN A 49 4.83 -26.60 -38.36
C ASN A 49 3.86 -25.99 -37.32
N ARG A 50 3.71 -24.66 -37.32
CA ARG A 50 2.91 -23.86 -36.36
C ARG A 50 1.45 -24.31 -36.22
N ASP A 51 0.93 -25.00 -37.23
CA ASP A 51 -0.44 -25.51 -37.21
C ASP A 51 -0.62 -26.73 -36.29
N VAL A 52 0.42 -27.55 -36.10
CA VAL A 52 0.36 -28.75 -35.24
C VAL A 52 0.35 -28.37 -33.75
N GLU A 53 1.12 -27.37 -33.33
CA GLU A 53 1.07 -26.86 -31.96
C GLU A 53 -0.26 -26.16 -31.66
N ARG A 54 -0.86 -25.50 -32.66
CA ARG A 54 -2.16 -24.85 -32.53
C ARG A 54 -3.28 -25.87 -32.43
N GLU A 55 -3.22 -26.97 -33.17
CA GLU A 55 -4.15 -28.11 -33.04
C GLU A 55 -3.97 -28.86 -31.72
N ALA A 56 -2.73 -29.08 -31.28
CA ALA A 56 -2.45 -29.70 -30.00
C ALA A 56 -3.03 -28.86 -28.85
N LEU A 57 -2.82 -27.54 -28.87
CA LEU A 57 -3.39 -26.60 -27.91
C LEU A 57 -4.91 -26.55 -27.98
N ALA A 58 -5.49 -26.50 -29.18
CA ALA A 58 -6.94 -26.51 -29.38
C ALA A 58 -7.60 -27.82 -28.89
N SER A 59 -6.94 -28.97 -29.06
CA SER A 59 -7.43 -30.25 -28.51
C SER A 59 -7.35 -30.27 -26.99
N ARG A 60 -6.31 -29.67 -26.41
CA ARG A 60 -6.13 -29.56 -24.96
C ARG A 60 -7.17 -28.65 -24.33
N VAL A 61 -7.49 -27.53 -25.00
CA VAL A 61 -8.56 -26.62 -24.58
C VAL A 61 -9.92 -27.31 -24.65
N ARG A 62 -10.23 -28.02 -25.75
CA ARG A 62 -11.47 -28.81 -25.86
C ARG A 62 -11.59 -29.87 -24.76
N ARG A 63 -10.50 -30.57 -24.44
CA ARG A 63 -10.50 -31.58 -23.37
C ARG A 63 -10.75 -30.95 -21.99
N VAL A 64 -10.18 -29.78 -21.72
CA VAL A 64 -10.42 -29.01 -20.48
C VAL A 64 -11.84 -28.43 -20.43
N GLU A 65 -12.42 -28.05 -21.56
CA GLU A 65 -13.81 -27.61 -21.66
C GLU A 65 -14.78 -28.78 -21.40
N GLU A 66 -14.52 -29.96 -21.95
CA GLU A 66 -15.30 -31.19 -21.70
C GLU A 66 -15.21 -31.61 -20.22
N GLU A 67 -14.01 -31.58 -19.61
CA GLU A 67 -13.82 -31.85 -18.18
C GLU A 67 -14.58 -30.83 -17.31
N ASN A 68 -14.55 -29.54 -17.66
CA ASN A 68 -15.34 -28.51 -16.96
C ASN A 68 -16.85 -28.71 -17.14
N GLN A 69 -17.30 -29.20 -18.29
CA GLN A 69 -18.71 -29.50 -18.54
C GLN A 69 -19.17 -30.70 -17.71
N GLN A 70 -18.35 -31.74 -17.59
CA GLN A 70 -18.60 -32.89 -16.71
C GLN A 70 -18.61 -32.49 -15.24
N LEU A 71 -17.68 -31.64 -14.79
CA LEU A 71 -17.67 -31.09 -13.43
C LEU A 71 -18.93 -30.26 -13.13
N ARG A 72 -19.43 -29.48 -14.10
CA ARG A 72 -20.70 -28.76 -13.96
C ARG A 72 -21.91 -29.69 -13.87
N LEU A 73 -21.91 -30.80 -14.60
CA LEU A 73 -22.97 -31.81 -14.51
C LEU A 73 -22.92 -32.57 -13.17
N GLN A 74 -21.73 -32.88 -12.65
CA GLN A 74 -21.55 -33.47 -11.32
C GLN A 74 -21.99 -32.51 -10.20
N LEU A 75 -21.66 -31.23 -10.32
CA LEU A 75 -22.13 -30.19 -9.37
C LEU A 75 -23.64 -29.96 -9.46
N GLY A 76 -24.24 -30.12 -10.65
CA GLY A 76 -25.69 -30.09 -10.84
C GLY A 76 -26.41 -31.29 -10.21
N GLN A 77 -25.81 -32.48 -10.20
CA GLN A 77 -26.37 -33.67 -9.56
C GLN A 77 -26.30 -33.60 -8.03
N VAL A 78 -25.26 -32.97 -7.46
CA VAL A 78 -25.16 -32.71 -6.00
C VAL A 78 -26.23 -31.72 -5.51
N GLN A 79 -26.81 -30.90 -6.40
CA GLN A 79 -27.95 -30.02 -6.07
C GLN A 79 -29.32 -30.69 -6.17
N VAL A 80 -29.43 -31.89 -6.77
CA VAL A 80 -30.71 -32.61 -6.92
C VAL A 80 -30.93 -33.64 -5.80
N GLU A 81 -29.89 -34.16 -5.17
CA GLU A 81 -30.00 -35.08 -4.01
C GLU A 81 -30.15 -34.36 -2.65
N GLY A 82 -30.18 -33.01 -2.63
CA GLY A 82 -30.46 -32.21 -1.43
C GLY A 82 -31.93 -31.79 -1.24
N ARG A 83 -32.84 -32.20 -2.14
CA ARG A 83 -34.28 -31.92 -2.06
C ARG A 83 -35.05 -33.16 -1.66
N ASP A 84 -34.91 -33.59 -0.41
CA ASP A 84 -36.02 -34.18 0.34
C ASP A 84 -35.68 -34.21 1.83
N GLY A 85 -36.46 -33.46 2.63
CA GLY A 85 -36.48 -33.58 4.09
C GLY A 85 -36.17 -32.33 4.90
N SER A 86 -36.94 -31.24 4.75
CA SER A 86 -37.18 -30.30 5.86
C SER A 86 -38.53 -29.60 5.70
N PRO A 87 -39.53 -29.83 6.58
CA PRO A 87 -40.78 -29.10 6.55
C PRO A 87 -40.63 -27.70 7.15
N GLN A 88 -41.28 -26.77 6.46
CA GLN A 88 -41.46 -25.35 6.70
C GLN A 88 -42.38 -25.06 7.91
N TRP A 89 -41.93 -24.33 8.93
CA TRP A 89 -42.76 -23.53 9.86
C TRP A 89 -41.92 -22.27 10.19
N GLY A 90 -42.32 -21.03 9.92
CA GLY A 90 -43.64 -20.45 10.11
C GLY A 90 -43.68 -19.78 11.48
N VAL A 91 -43.28 -18.51 11.56
CA VAL A 91 -43.35 -17.70 12.79
C VAL A 91 -44.82 -17.34 13.04
N SER A 92 -45.36 -17.75 14.18
CA SER A 92 -46.55 -17.15 14.79
C SER A 92 -46.39 -17.26 16.30
N ALA A 93 -46.54 -16.12 16.97
CA ALA A 93 -46.52 -15.97 18.41
C ALA A 93 -47.78 -16.58 19.02
N GLU A 94 -47.67 -17.22 20.18
CA GLU A 94 -48.73 -17.26 21.20
C GLU A 94 -48.16 -17.75 22.54
N ASP A 95 -48.59 -17.04 23.60
CA ASP A 95 -48.36 -17.27 25.02
C ASP A 95 -48.93 -18.61 25.50
N GLY A 96 -48.29 -19.22 26.51
CA GLY A 96 -48.90 -20.30 27.30
C GLY A 96 -47.91 -21.15 28.09
N ASP A 97 -47.69 -20.81 29.36
CA ASP A 97 -47.19 -21.74 30.40
C ASP A 97 -48.37 -22.69 30.78
N PRO A 98 -48.18 -24.00 31.09
CA PRO A 98 -47.97 -24.44 32.49
C PRO A 98 -47.27 -25.85 32.62
N PRO A 99 -47.37 -26.62 33.74
CA PRO A 99 -46.34 -26.72 34.77
C PRO A 99 -45.74 -28.14 34.98
N GLY A 100 -44.54 -28.17 35.57
CA GLY A 100 -44.10 -29.21 36.52
C GLY A 100 -43.64 -30.58 35.99
N GLY A 101 -42.36 -30.93 36.22
CA GLY A 101 -41.91 -32.32 36.15
C GLY A 101 -40.39 -32.52 36.16
N LYS A 102 -39.82 -32.87 37.32
CA LYS A 102 -38.40 -33.16 37.55
C LYS A 102 -37.86 -34.29 36.65
N ARG A 103 -36.65 -34.11 36.08
CA ARG A 103 -35.49 -34.99 36.33
C ARG A 103 -34.19 -34.45 35.72
N SER A 104 -33.26 -34.16 36.61
CA SER A 104 -31.83 -33.92 36.39
C SER A 104 -31.16 -35.11 35.73
N ASN A 105 -30.48 -34.88 34.60
CA ASN A 105 -29.09 -35.27 34.36
C ASN A 105 -28.68 -34.85 32.95
N ARG A 106 -28.13 -33.64 32.82
CA ARG A 106 -27.29 -33.27 31.69
C ARG A 106 -25.95 -32.85 32.26
N THR A 107 -24.92 -33.64 31.94
CA THR A 107 -23.52 -33.22 31.95
C THR A 107 -23.44 -31.89 31.20
N ALA A 108 -23.35 -30.80 31.95
CA ALA A 108 -23.22 -29.48 31.38
C ALA A 108 -21.81 -29.36 30.81
N CYS A 109 -21.65 -29.55 29.49
CA CYS A 109 -20.57 -28.87 28.79
C CYS A 109 -20.67 -27.38 29.17
N PRO A 110 -19.60 -26.75 29.68
CA PRO A 110 -19.65 -25.33 29.99
C PRO A 110 -20.01 -24.61 28.69
N LYS A 111 -21.20 -24.00 28.64
CA LYS A 111 -21.60 -23.14 27.52
C LYS A 111 -20.57 -22.02 27.45
N GLN A 112 -19.66 -22.10 26.49
CA GLN A 112 -18.71 -21.04 26.18
C GLN A 112 -19.55 -19.77 26.01
N ARG A 113 -19.27 -18.72 26.79
CA ARG A 113 -19.98 -17.44 26.66
C ARG A 113 -19.76 -16.93 25.24
N THR A 114 -20.80 -16.99 24.41
CA THR A 114 -20.78 -16.56 23.02
C THR A 114 -20.91 -15.05 22.97
N VAL A 115 -20.00 -14.37 22.26
CA VAL A 115 -20.10 -12.94 21.96
C VAL A 115 -21.37 -12.71 21.12
N HIS A 116 -22.14 -11.67 21.42
CA HIS A 116 -23.33 -11.37 20.63
C HIS A 116 -22.93 -10.98 19.21
N LYS A 117 -23.66 -11.48 18.19
CA LYS A 117 -23.35 -11.30 16.76
C LYS A 117 -23.08 -9.84 16.36
N CYS A 118 -23.82 -8.89 16.92
CA CYS A 118 -23.69 -7.47 16.62
C CYS A 118 -23.03 -6.66 17.74
N GLU A 119 -22.35 -7.33 18.69
CA GLU A 119 -21.48 -6.64 19.63
C GLU A 119 -20.27 -6.05 18.88
N LEU A 120 -20.04 -4.75 19.05
CA LEU A 120 -18.90 -4.03 18.49
C LEU A 120 -17.64 -4.36 19.30
N LEU A 121 -16.64 -4.93 18.64
CA LEU A 121 -15.37 -5.29 19.29
C LEU A 121 -14.35 -4.18 19.07
N HIS A 122 -13.70 -3.76 20.15
CA HIS A 122 -12.73 -2.66 20.13
C HIS A 122 -11.30 -3.18 20.13
N VAL A 123 -10.50 -2.73 19.16
CA VAL A 123 -9.11 -3.13 18.98
C VAL A 123 -8.22 -1.89 18.96
N ALA A 124 -7.26 -1.78 19.87
CA ALA A 124 -6.30 -0.68 19.92
C ALA A 124 -4.93 -1.10 19.36
N ILE A 125 -4.34 -0.24 18.54
CA ILE A 125 -3.05 -0.50 17.87
C ILE A 125 -2.22 0.78 17.92
N VAL A 126 -0.97 0.69 18.37
CA VAL A 126 0.00 1.77 18.22
C VAL A 126 0.70 1.60 16.88
N CYS A 127 0.58 2.58 15.99
CA CYS A 127 1.11 2.49 14.64
C CYS A 127 1.75 3.83 14.24
N ALA A 128 3.06 3.85 14.02
CA ALA A 128 3.78 5.08 13.71
C ALA A 128 4.77 4.89 12.56
N GLY A 129 4.83 5.90 11.68
CA GLY A 129 5.69 5.91 10.50
C GLY A 129 5.25 4.97 9.37
N HIS A 130 6.02 4.99 8.28
CA HIS A 130 5.69 4.28 7.03
C HIS A 130 5.70 2.75 7.17
N ASN A 131 6.68 2.20 7.89
CA ASN A 131 6.85 0.75 8.00
C ASN A 131 5.71 0.09 8.78
N ALA A 132 5.38 0.61 9.96
CA ALA A 132 4.28 0.10 10.77
C ALA A 132 2.94 0.23 10.02
N SER A 133 2.75 1.32 9.27
CA SER A 133 1.56 1.54 8.46
C SER A 133 1.39 0.50 7.35
N ARG A 134 2.47 -0.07 6.82
CA ARG A 134 2.41 -1.21 5.90
C ARG A 134 2.12 -2.51 6.63
N ASP A 135 2.85 -2.79 7.72
CA ASP A 135 2.77 -4.05 8.45
C ASP A 135 1.36 -4.28 9.03
N VAL A 136 0.75 -3.21 9.54
CA VAL A 136 -0.60 -3.26 10.13
C VAL A 136 -1.68 -3.67 9.12
N VAL A 137 -1.46 -3.47 7.82
CA VAL A 137 -2.41 -3.91 6.77
C VAL A 137 -2.53 -5.43 6.78
N THR A 138 -1.42 -6.16 6.95
CA THR A 138 -1.42 -7.64 7.02
C THR A 138 -2.17 -8.12 8.26
N LEU A 139 -1.93 -7.48 9.42
CA LEU A 139 -2.68 -7.74 10.64
C LEU A 139 -4.19 -7.56 10.42
N VAL A 140 -4.58 -6.39 9.91
CA VAL A 140 -5.99 -6.05 9.69
C VAL A 140 -6.63 -7.04 8.71
N LYS A 141 -5.98 -7.39 7.60
CA LYS A 141 -6.49 -8.42 6.68
C LYS A 141 -6.72 -9.76 7.37
N SER A 142 -5.78 -10.24 8.19
CA SER A 142 -5.94 -11.50 8.92
C SER A 142 -7.12 -11.48 9.89
N ILE A 143 -7.35 -10.36 10.58
CA ILE A 143 -8.52 -10.17 11.45
C ILE A 143 -9.81 -10.16 10.62
N LEU A 144 -9.85 -9.34 9.56
CA LEU A 144 -11.03 -9.15 8.72
C LEU A 144 -11.42 -10.42 7.95
N PHE A 145 -10.46 -11.29 7.66
CA PHE A 145 -10.71 -12.57 7.00
C PHE A 145 -11.50 -13.54 7.90
N HIS A 146 -11.22 -13.53 9.20
CA HIS A 146 -11.85 -14.45 10.16
C HIS A 146 -13.04 -13.86 10.94
N ARG A 147 -13.26 -12.54 10.87
CA ARG A 147 -14.26 -11.84 11.71
C ARG A 147 -15.69 -12.33 11.48
N LYS A 148 -16.49 -12.30 12.54
CA LYS A 148 -17.95 -12.47 12.50
C LYS A 148 -18.73 -11.34 13.19
N ASN A 149 -18.01 -10.31 13.64
CA ASN A 149 -18.52 -9.20 14.43
C ASN A 149 -18.08 -7.85 13.84
N PRO A 150 -18.85 -6.78 14.05
CA PRO A 150 -18.41 -5.43 13.73
C PRO A 150 -17.17 -5.06 14.55
N LEU A 151 -16.27 -4.28 13.95
CA LEU A 151 -14.98 -3.92 14.56
C LEU A 151 -14.80 -2.40 14.63
N HIS A 152 -14.21 -1.93 15.72
CA HIS A 152 -13.69 -0.56 15.84
C HIS A 152 -12.20 -0.60 16.13
N PHE A 153 -11.38 -0.17 15.16
CA PHE A 153 -9.94 0.01 15.34
C PHE A 153 -9.63 1.41 15.90
N HIS A 154 -8.92 1.44 17.02
CA HIS A 154 -8.39 2.63 17.65
C HIS A 154 -6.88 2.71 17.38
N PHE A 155 -6.46 3.64 16.51
CA PHE A 155 -5.07 3.79 16.14
C PHE A 155 -4.42 4.96 16.88
N ILE A 156 -3.35 4.68 17.62
CA ILE A 156 -2.48 5.72 18.21
C ILE A 156 -1.37 5.96 17.19
N THR A 157 -1.37 7.13 16.56
CA THR A 157 -0.57 7.40 15.35
C THR A 157 0.21 8.69 15.43
N ASP A 158 1.36 8.74 14.77
CA ASP A 158 1.93 10.01 14.34
C ASP A 158 1.22 10.56 13.09
N SER A 159 1.56 11.78 12.70
CA SER A 159 0.94 12.45 11.53
C SER A 159 1.09 11.65 10.24
N VAL A 160 2.24 10.99 10.05
CA VAL A 160 2.52 10.14 8.88
C VAL A 160 1.57 8.95 8.84
N ALA A 161 1.53 8.14 9.91
CA ALA A 161 0.66 6.97 9.95
C ALA A 161 -0.82 7.35 9.91
N HIS A 162 -1.21 8.47 10.52
CA HIS A 162 -2.57 9.01 10.43
C HIS A 162 -2.98 9.23 8.97
N GLN A 163 -2.19 9.99 8.20
CA GLN A 163 -2.51 10.31 6.82
C GLN A 163 -2.63 9.06 5.94
N ILE A 164 -1.71 8.10 6.12
CA ILE A 164 -1.68 6.84 5.38
C ILE A 164 -2.92 6.00 5.72
N LEU A 165 -3.15 5.72 7.00
CA LEU A 165 -4.21 4.82 7.45
C LEU A 165 -5.59 5.44 7.26
N GLN A 166 -5.75 6.74 7.47
CA GLN A 166 -7.01 7.43 7.20
C GLN A 166 -7.40 7.27 5.73
N THR A 167 -6.48 7.57 4.81
CA THR A 167 -6.71 7.40 3.37
C THR A 167 -6.99 5.94 3.02
N LEU A 168 -6.23 5.00 3.59
CA LEU A 168 -6.40 3.57 3.36
C LEU A 168 -7.78 3.11 3.79
N PHE A 169 -8.20 3.34 5.04
CA PHE A 169 -9.49 2.86 5.53
C PHE A 169 -10.69 3.57 4.88
N GLN A 170 -10.58 4.87 4.60
CA GLN A 170 -11.62 5.60 3.86
C GLN A 170 -11.80 5.04 2.44
N SER A 171 -10.70 4.79 1.73
CA SER A 171 -10.76 4.24 0.38
C SER A 171 -11.02 2.73 0.34
N TRP A 172 -10.71 2.00 1.42
CA TRP A 172 -10.98 0.57 1.53
C TRP A 172 -12.47 0.29 1.76
N MET A 173 -13.20 1.15 2.48
CA MET A 173 -14.66 1.05 2.64
C MET A 173 -15.16 -0.34 3.09
N VAL A 174 -14.47 -0.94 4.07
CA VAL A 174 -14.86 -2.25 4.59
C VAL A 174 -16.16 -2.12 5.41
N PRO A 175 -17.24 -2.87 5.10
CA PRO A 175 -18.48 -2.80 5.87
C PRO A 175 -18.27 -3.17 7.34
N SER A 176 -19.02 -2.51 8.22
CA SER A 176 -19.01 -2.76 9.67
C SER A 176 -17.62 -2.64 10.32
N VAL A 177 -16.77 -1.77 9.77
CA VAL A 177 -15.48 -1.39 10.34
C VAL A 177 -15.47 0.12 10.60
N HIS A 178 -15.19 0.48 11.85
CA HIS A 178 -14.96 1.85 12.26
C HIS A 178 -13.49 2.05 12.60
N VAL A 179 -12.99 3.26 12.35
CA VAL A 179 -11.63 3.66 12.71
C VAL A 179 -11.64 4.99 13.44
N SER A 180 -10.82 5.10 14.48
CA SER A 180 -10.56 6.36 15.17
C SER A 180 -9.07 6.52 15.41
N PHE A 181 -8.58 7.74 15.24
CA PHE A 181 -7.17 8.06 15.34
C PHE A 181 -6.92 8.98 16.53
N TYR A 182 -5.84 8.71 17.25
CA TYR A 182 -5.41 9.45 18.43
C TYR A 182 -3.97 9.89 18.21
N ASN A 183 -3.72 11.20 18.32
CA ASN A 183 -2.40 11.75 18.02
C ASN A 183 -1.39 11.35 19.09
N ALA A 184 -0.36 10.61 18.69
CA ALA A 184 0.72 10.20 19.58
C ALA A 184 1.53 11.40 20.09
N ASP A 185 1.63 12.49 19.33
CA ASP A 185 2.42 13.65 19.72
C ASP A 185 1.83 14.38 20.94
N ASP A 186 0.50 14.38 21.08
CA ASP A 186 -0.20 14.92 22.26
C ASP A 186 0.19 14.16 23.54
N LEU A 187 0.46 12.86 23.40
CA LEU A 187 0.89 11.99 24.49
C LEU A 187 2.40 12.09 24.76
N LYS A 188 3.21 12.36 23.73
CA LYS A 188 4.67 12.52 23.86
C LYS A 188 5.06 13.81 24.55
N ALA A 189 4.45 14.92 24.12
CA ALA A 189 5.01 16.23 24.35
C ALA A 189 4.74 16.72 25.78
N GLY A 190 3.49 16.67 26.24
CA GLY A 190 3.08 17.52 27.36
C GLY A 190 3.31 19.00 27.03
N THR A 191 2.31 19.86 27.16
CA THR A 191 2.54 21.30 26.97
C THR A 191 3.17 21.88 28.23
N CYS A 192 4.51 21.99 28.25
CA CYS A 192 5.26 22.69 29.29
C CYS A 192 5.75 24.05 28.78
N PRO A 193 4.96 25.13 28.91
CA PRO A 193 5.52 26.48 28.84
C PRO A 193 6.39 26.70 30.09
N SER A 194 7.71 26.68 29.91
CA SER A 194 8.69 27.10 30.93
C SER A 194 8.41 28.53 31.44
N PRO A 195 8.67 28.92 32.73
CA PRO A 195 9.45 28.24 33.77
C PRO A 195 8.66 27.97 35.08
N LEU A 196 7.40 27.53 34.99
CA LEU A 196 6.54 27.17 36.13
C LEU A 196 6.29 25.64 36.16
N PRO A 197 5.79 25.06 37.28
CA PRO A 197 5.48 23.63 37.33
C PRO A 197 4.55 23.24 36.17
N CYS A 198 4.98 22.24 35.39
CA CYS A 198 4.29 21.79 34.18
C CYS A 198 2.85 21.35 34.50
N PRO A 199 1.82 22.04 33.96
CA PRO A 199 0.44 21.59 34.13
C PRO A 199 0.19 20.25 33.43
N ASN A 200 0.93 19.99 32.34
CA ASN A 200 0.83 18.79 31.52
C ASN A 200 2.24 18.21 31.29
N PRO A 201 2.79 17.40 32.21
CA PRO A 201 4.07 16.73 31.97
C PRO A 201 3.95 15.73 30.81
N PRO A 202 5.04 15.47 30.07
CA PRO A 202 5.04 14.43 29.04
C PRO A 202 4.67 13.07 29.64
N GLU A 203 3.86 12.28 28.92
CA GLU A 203 3.39 11.00 29.47
C GLU A 203 4.53 9.99 29.61
N VAL A 204 5.30 9.77 28.53
CA VAL A 204 6.27 8.67 28.46
C VAL A 204 7.64 9.10 27.94
N SER A 205 7.82 10.33 27.45
CA SER A 205 9.11 10.76 26.86
C SER A 205 10.24 10.90 27.89
N TRP A 206 9.92 11.00 29.17
CA TRP A 206 10.87 11.01 30.27
C TRP A 206 11.50 9.63 30.55
N ILE A 207 10.95 8.54 29.99
CA ILE A 207 11.42 7.17 30.23
C ILE A 207 12.54 6.83 29.23
N PRO A 208 13.79 6.61 29.68
CA PRO A 208 14.85 6.17 28.80
C PRO A 208 14.53 4.77 28.24
N ASN A 209 14.66 4.60 26.92
CA ASN A 209 14.28 3.38 26.22
C ASN A 209 15.30 3.00 25.13
N LYS A 210 15.66 1.72 25.08
CA LYS A 210 16.57 1.14 24.09
C LYS A 210 15.86 0.32 23.00
N HIS A 211 14.53 0.15 23.11
CA HIS A 211 13.76 -0.64 22.18
C HIS A 211 13.75 -0.02 20.77
N TYR A 212 13.76 -0.86 19.74
CA TYR A 212 13.84 -0.41 18.34
C TYR A 212 12.63 0.41 17.89
N SER A 213 11.46 0.20 18.50
CA SER A 213 10.25 1.01 18.24
C SER A 213 10.30 2.39 18.91
N GLY A 214 11.38 2.71 19.63
CA GLY A 214 11.58 3.99 20.29
C GLY A 214 10.42 4.35 21.24
N ILE A 215 10.07 5.64 21.28
CA ILE A 215 9.02 6.15 22.17
C ILE A 215 7.64 5.53 21.94
N TYR A 216 7.33 5.09 20.71
CA TYR A 216 6.05 4.46 20.40
C TYR A 216 5.87 3.12 21.09
N GLY A 217 6.97 2.41 21.38
CA GLY A 217 6.94 1.19 22.18
C GLY A 217 6.41 1.40 23.61
N LEU A 218 6.38 2.63 24.12
CA LEU A 218 5.87 2.96 25.45
C LEU A 218 4.38 3.38 25.45
N MET A 219 3.80 3.65 24.28
CA MET A 219 2.47 4.28 24.18
C MET A 219 1.32 3.37 24.63
N LYS A 220 1.54 2.06 24.75
CA LYS A 220 0.53 1.15 25.31
C LYS A 220 0.22 1.46 26.78
N LEU A 221 1.15 2.09 27.52
CA LEU A 221 0.95 2.51 28.91
C LEU A 221 -0.10 3.63 29.05
N THR A 222 -0.29 4.43 28.01
CA THR A 222 -1.13 5.65 28.04
C THR A 222 -2.55 5.40 27.54
N LEU A 223 -2.91 4.17 27.17
CA LEU A 223 -4.21 3.84 26.55
C LEU A 223 -5.42 4.18 27.43
N THR A 224 -5.30 4.12 28.76
CA THR A 224 -6.38 4.53 29.67
C THR A 224 -6.71 6.02 29.56
N LYS A 225 -5.73 6.84 29.14
CA LYS A 225 -5.87 8.28 28.92
C LYS A 225 -6.19 8.62 27.46
N ALA A 226 -5.54 7.94 26.51
CA ALA A 226 -5.70 8.20 25.08
C ALA A 226 -7.09 7.78 24.54
N LEU A 227 -7.62 6.64 25.00
CA LEU A 227 -8.88 6.09 24.51
C LEU A 227 -10.10 6.73 25.22
N PRO A 228 -11.29 6.75 24.58
CA PRO A 228 -12.49 7.37 25.11
C PRO A 228 -12.82 6.91 26.54
N SER A 229 -13.26 7.84 27.39
CA SER A 229 -13.55 7.58 28.81
C SER A 229 -14.70 6.59 29.01
N ASN A 230 -15.64 6.53 28.08
CA ASN A 230 -16.77 5.59 28.07
C ASN A 230 -16.41 4.20 27.54
N LEU A 231 -15.22 4.00 26.96
CA LEU A 231 -14.78 2.69 26.50
C LEU A 231 -14.35 1.83 27.69
N SER A 232 -15.04 0.71 27.91
CA SER A 232 -14.84 -0.13 29.09
C SER A 232 -13.74 -1.18 28.92
N LYS A 233 -13.60 -1.79 27.75
CA LYS A 233 -12.63 -2.85 27.47
C LYS A 233 -12.09 -2.78 26.03
N VAL A 234 -10.86 -3.23 25.82
CA VAL A 234 -10.19 -3.20 24.50
C VAL A 234 -9.16 -4.32 24.37
N ILE A 235 -9.03 -4.89 23.16
CA ILE A 235 -7.90 -5.76 22.80
C ILE A 235 -6.79 -4.87 22.25
N VAL A 236 -5.58 -4.96 22.79
CA VAL A 236 -4.40 -4.23 22.28
C VAL A 236 -3.52 -5.21 21.51
N LEU A 237 -3.11 -4.82 20.30
CA LEU A 237 -2.29 -5.65 19.42
C LEU A 237 -1.05 -4.90 18.93
N ASP A 238 0.07 -5.61 18.82
CA ASP A 238 1.21 -5.16 18.01
C ASP A 238 0.91 -5.26 16.50
N THR A 239 1.61 -4.47 15.69
CA THR A 239 1.41 -4.41 14.23
C THR A 239 1.90 -5.65 13.49
N ASP A 240 2.73 -6.47 14.13
CA ASP A 240 3.38 -7.66 13.58
C ASP A 240 2.71 -8.97 14.09
N ILE A 241 1.40 -8.91 14.25
CA ILE A 241 0.53 -10.02 14.63
C ILE A 241 -0.17 -10.60 13.40
N THR A 242 -0.47 -11.90 13.41
CA THR A 242 -1.30 -12.57 12.40
C THR A 242 -2.34 -13.44 13.10
N PHE A 243 -3.62 -13.20 12.80
CA PHE A 243 -4.73 -14.02 13.29
C PHE A 243 -4.96 -15.24 12.40
N ALA A 244 -5.24 -16.38 13.02
CA ALA A 244 -5.66 -17.62 12.36
C ALA A 244 -7.10 -18.03 12.76
N THR A 245 -7.79 -17.18 13.51
CA THR A 245 -9.11 -17.44 14.08
C THR A 245 -9.93 -16.16 14.21
N ASP A 246 -11.21 -16.30 14.60
CA ASP A 246 -12.07 -15.15 14.87
C ASP A 246 -11.66 -14.43 16.16
N ILE A 247 -11.42 -13.13 16.08
CA ILE A 247 -11.05 -12.27 17.21
C ILE A 247 -12.15 -12.22 18.29
N ALA A 248 -13.40 -12.53 17.96
CA ALA A 248 -14.49 -12.64 18.93
C ALA A 248 -14.21 -13.71 20.00
N GLU A 249 -13.50 -14.79 19.66
CA GLU A 249 -13.10 -15.82 20.63
C GLU A 249 -12.15 -15.25 21.70
N LEU A 250 -11.24 -14.36 21.30
CA LEU A 250 -10.34 -13.66 22.22
C LEU A 250 -11.12 -12.64 23.07
N TRP A 251 -12.05 -11.91 22.45
CA TRP A 251 -12.92 -10.95 23.15
C TRP A 251 -13.76 -11.62 24.24
N ALA A 252 -14.25 -12.85 24.01
CA ALA A 252 -15.00 -13.62 25.00
C ALA A 252 -14.20 -13.90 26.28
N VAL A 253 -12.87 -13.88 26.22
CA VAL A 253 -11.99 -14.16 27.37
C VAL A 253 -12.12 -13.11 28.48
N PHE A 254 -12.53 -11.87 28.17
CA PHE A 254 -12.87 -10.87 29.20
C PHE A 254 -13.90 -11.40 30.20
N GLY A 255 -14.86 -12.22 29.74
CA GLY A 255 -15.89 -12.80 30.59
C GLY A 255 -15.37 -13.88 31.56
N LYS A 256 -14.08 -14.23 31.51
CA LYS A 256 -13.39 -15.18 32.40
C LYS A 256 -12.57 -14.48 33.48
N PHE A 257 -12.45 -13.15 33.45
CA PHE A 257 -11.68 -12.41 34.46
C PHE A 257 -12.44 -12.43 35.78
N SER A 258 -11.70 -12.61 36.88
CA SER A 258 -12.24 -12.37 38.22
C SER A 258 -12.39 -10.87 38.49
N ASP A 259 -13.01 -10.51 39.61
CA ASP A 259 -13.20 -9.10 40.00
C ASP A 259 -11.90 -8.33 40.23
N LYS A 260 -10.79 -9.04 40.51
CA LYS A 260 -9.46 -8.45 40.72
C LYS A 260 -8.66 -8.30 39.44
N GLN A 261 -8.93 -9.13 38.42
CA GLN A 261 -8.15 -9.14 37.19
C GLN A 261 -8.63 -8.04 36.24
N VAL A 262 -7.66 -7.34 35.66
CA VAL A 262 -7.91 -6.17 34.78
C VAL A 262 -7.04 -6.18 33.53
N ILE A 263 -5.99 -7.00 33.50
CA ILE A 263 -5.06 -7.16 32.37
C ILE A 263 -4.98 -8.65 32.00
N GLY A 264 -5.21 -9.01 30.74
CA GLY A 264 -4.96 -10.35 30.23
C GLY A 264 -3.74 -10.38 29.34
N LEU A 265 -2.79 -11.26 29.63
CA LEU A 265 -1.51 -11.37 28.91
C LEU A 265 -1.08 -12.83 28.76
N VAL A 266 -0.29 -13.11 27.74
CA VAL A 266 0.37 -14.41 27.53
C VAL A 266 1.77 -14.37 28.16
N GLU A 267 2.15 -15.43 28.86
CA GLU A 267 3.50 -15.58 29.41
C GLU A 267 4.55 -15.47 28.30
N ASN A 268 5.66 -14.79 28.57
CA ASN A 268 6.76 -14.64 27.64
C ASN A 268 7.43 -16.02 27.40
N GLN A 269 7.59 -16.39 26.14
CA GLN A 269 8.03 -17.74 25.74
C GLN A 269 9.56 -17.90 25.71
N SER A 270 10.31 -16.92 26.21
CA SER A 270 11.77 -16.96 26.35
C SER A 270 12.20 -16.82 27.82
N ASP A 271 13.47 -17.11 28.10
CA ASP A 271 14.04 -16.98 29.44
C ASP A 271 14.54 -15.55 29.73
N TRP A 272 14.07 -14.54 28.99
CA TRP A 272 14.48 -13.13 29.11
C TRP A 272 14.41 -12.63 30.55
N TYR A 273 13.22 -12.68 31.17
CA TYR A 273 13.05 -12.17 32.53
C TYR A 273 13.62 -13.08 33.63
N LEU A 274 14.09 -14.28 33.29
CA LEU A 274 14.79 -15.15 34.23
C LEU A 274 16.27 -14.76 34.40
N GLY A 275 16.82 -13.92 33.51
CA GLY A 275 18.22 -13.50 33.57
C GLY A 275 19.23 -14.53 33.05
N ASN A 276 18.76 -15.63 32.48
CA ASN A 276 19.59 -16.80 32.15
C ASN A 276 20.10 -16.82 30.70
N LEU A 277 19.81 -15.81 29.88
CA LEU A 277 20.15 -15.81 28.46
C LEU A 277 21.64 -15.58 28.17
N TRP A 278 22.31 -14.70 28.93
CA TRP A 278 23.75 -14.43 28.79
C TRP A 278 24.38 -13.92 30.09
N LYS A 279 25.72 -14.04 30.19
CA LYS A 279 26.48 -13.52 31.34
C LYS A 279 26.22 -12.03 31.50
N ASN A 280 25.89 -11.60 32.73
CA ASN A 280 25.58 -10.22 33.12
C ASN A 280 24.23 -9.67 32.59
N HIS A 281 23.31 -10.53 32.11
CA HIS A 281 21.95 -10.08 31.84
C HIS A 281 21.21 -9.74 33.15
N LYS A 282 20.88 -8.46 33.36
CA LYS A 282 20.02 -8.03 34.46
C LYS A 282 18.64 -7.70 33.90
N PRO A 283 17.63 -8.57 34.05
CA PRO A 283 16.29 -8.31 33.55
C PRO A 283 15.55 -7.31 34.44
N TRP A 284 14.55 -6.64 33.86
CA TRP A 284 13.55 -5.91 34.64
C TRP A 284 12.75 -6.88 35.54
N PRO A 285 12.18 -6.41 36.65
CA PRO A 285 11.40 -7.28 37.53
C PRO A 285 10.18 -7.85 36.80
N ALA A 286 9.99 -9.17 36.87
CA ALA A 286 8.79 -9.84 36.39
C ALA A 286 8.37 -11.02 37.28
N LEU A 287 7.16 -11.53 37.04
CA LEU A 287 6.66 -12.77 37.63
C LEU A 287 7.07 -13.96 36.75
N GLY A 288 7.92 -14.86 37.25
CA GLY A 288 8.38 -16.01 36.47
C GLY A 288 9.10 -15.58 35.18
N ARG A 289 8.66 -16.11 34.03
CA ARG A 289 9.20 -15.71 32.72
C ARG A 289 8.73 -14.33 32.26
N GLY A 290 7.86 -13.66 33.02
CA GLY A 290 7.20 -12.42 32.60
C GLY A 290 6.15 -12.65 31.52
N PHE A 291 5.61 -11.57 30.98
CA PHE A 291 4.52 -11.54 30.01
C PHE A 291 4.91 -10.75 28.78
N ASN A 292 4.42 -11.17 27.60
CA ASN A 292 4.61 -10.45 26.36
C ASN A 292 3.44 -9.49 26.07
N THR A 293 3.74 -8.25 25.68
CA THR A 293 2.73 -7.20 25.44
C THR A 293 2.23 -7.10 23.99
N GLY A 294 2.47 -8.12 23.15
CA GLY A 294 1.97 -8.14 21.76
C GLY A 294 0.47 -8.38 21.63
N VAL A 295 -0.13 -9.04 22.63
CA VAL A 295 -1.58 -9.23 22.74
C VAL A 295 -1.98 -8.96 24.18
N ILE A 296 -2.77 -7.91 24.39
CA ILE A 296 -3.21 -7.48 25.72
C ILE A 296 -4.73 -7.36 25.75
N LEU A 297 -5.35 -7.87 26.81
CA LEU A 297 -6.75 -7.59 27.12
C LEU A 297 -6.82 -6.57 28.25
N LEU A 298 -7.39 -5.39 28.02
CA LEU A 298 -7.48 -4.34 29.04
C LEU A 298 -8.93 -4.05 29.42
N LEU A 299 -9.25 -4.15 30.72
CA LEU A 299 -10.47 -3.57 31.30
C LEU A 299 -10.19 -2.11 31.70
N LEU A 300 -10.34 -1.21 30.73
CA LEU A 300 -9.99 0.22 30.85
C LEU A 300 -10.74 0.93 31.98
N ASP A 301 -12.03 0.66 32.15
CA ASP A 301 -12.84 1.28 33.21
C ASP A 301 -12.31 0.91 34.62
N ARG A 302 -11.95 -0.36 34.82
CA ARG A 302 -11.35 -0.84 36.08
C ARG A 302 -9.93 -0.31 36.25
N LEU A 303 -9.11 -0.30 35.21
CA LEU A 303 -7.75 0.26 35.26
C LEU A 303 -7.74 1.76 35.62
N ARG A 304 -8.67 2.54 35.06
CA ARG A 304 -8.85 3.95 35.43
C ARG A 304 -9.21 4.11 36.90
N ARG A 305 -10.16 3.33 37.42
CA ARG A 305 -10.54 3.35 38.85
C ARG A 305 -9.40 2.96 39.79
N LEU A 306 -8.54 2.05 39.36
CA LEU A 306 -7.36 1.63 40.11
C LEU A 306 -6.19 2.62 40.03
N GLY A 307 -6.31 3.71 39.27
CA GLY A 307 -5.23 4.67 39.10
C GLY A 307 -4.05 4.12 38.29
N TRP A 308 -4.33 3.37 37.22
CA TRP A 308 -3.30 2.74 36.38
C TRP A 308 -2.14 3.69 36.01
N GLU A 309 -2.45 4.92 35.61
CA GLU A 309 -1.45 5.94 35.25
C GLU A 309 -0.44 6.17 36.37
N GLN A 310 -0.94 6.43 37.58
CA GLN A 310 -0.09 6.65 38.75
C GLN A 310 0.70 5.38 39.10
N MET A 311 0.06 4.21 39.03
CA MET A 311 0.66 2.93 39.35
C MET A 311 1.89 2.65 38.48
N TRP A 312 1.76 2.70 37.15
CA TRP A 312 2.88 2.37 36.29
C TRP A 312 3.97 3.43 36.32
N ARG A 313 3.62 4.72 36.49
CA ARG A 313 4.60 5.81 36.61
C ARG A 313 5.50 5.63 37.83
N LEU A 314 4.90 5.42 39.01
CA LEU A 314 5.65 5.19 40.26
C LEU A 314 6.56 3.96 40.15
N THR A 315 6.05 2.86 39.59
CA THR A 315 6.86 1.67 39.34
C THR A 315 8.02 1.95 38.39
N ALA A 316 7.79 2.67 37.29
CA ALA A 316 8.83 3.02 36.33
C ALA A 316 9.92 3.91 36.96
N GLU A 317 9.53 4.96 37.71
CA GLU A 317 10.47 5.83 38.43
C GLU A 317 11.34 5.02 39.41
N GLN A 318 10.73 4.14 40.20
CA GLN A 318 11.43 3.29 41.17
C GLN A 318 12.45 2.38 40.49
N GLU A 319 12.04 1.66 39.44
CA GLU A 319 12.92 0.67 38.79
C GLU A 319 14.03 1.33 37.96
N LEU A 320 13.76 2.49 37.36
CA LEU A 320 14.75 3.26 36.59
C LEU A 320 15.94 3.73 37.43
N MET A 321 15.77 3.91 38.75
CA MET A 321 16.89 4.20 39.65
C MET A 321 17.99 3.12 39.62
N SER A 322 17.62 1.86 39.30
CA SER A 322 18.56 0.73 39.28
C SER A 322 18.80 0.14 37.89
N MET A 323 17.87 0.33 36.95
CA MET A 323 17.91 -0.26 35.60
C MET A 323 18.39 0.73 34.53
N LEU A 324 18.37 2.04 34.81
CA LEU A 324 18.75 3.16 33.93
C LEU A 324 17.91 3.36 32.66
N SER A 325 17.37 2.28 32.07
CA SER A 325 16.54 2.33 30.87
C SER A 325 15.68 1.08 30.72
N THR A 326 14.55 1.19 30.04
CA THR A 326 13.80 0.04 29.52
C THR A 326 14.52 -0.59 28.32
N SER A 327 14.40 -1.91 28.18
CA SER A 327 14.95 -2.69 27.06
C SER A 327 13.85 -3.19 26.13
N LEU A 328 12.71 -3.59 26.70
CA LEU A 328 11.51 -4.05 25.99
C LEU A 328 10.34 -3.06 26.16
N ALA A 329 10.66 -1.77 26.27
CA ALA A 329 9.71 -0.66 26.35
C ALA A 329 8.59 -0.87 27.39
N ASP A 330 7.32 -0.82 26.96
CA ASP A 330 6.15 -1.00 27.83
C ASP A 330 6.14 -2.37 28.52
N GLN A 331 6.64 -3.41 27.87
CA GLN A 331 6.64 -4.77 28.39
C GLN A 331 7.38 -4.87 29.73
N ASP A 332 8.50 -4.15 29.87
CA ASP A 332 9.28 -4.12 31.11
C ASP A 332 8.48 -3.49 32.26
N ILE A 333 7.76 -2.40 31.98
CA ILE A 333 6.97 -1.67 32.98
C ILE A 333 5.71 -2.46 33.35
N PHE A 334 5.00 -3.04 32.38
CA PHE A 334 3.87 -3.95 32.65
C PHE A 334 4.30 -5.10 33.57
N ASN A 335 5.43 -5.73 33.28
CA ASN A 335 5.95 -6.84 34.09
C ASN A 335 6.32 -6.41 35.52
N ALA A 336 6.94 -5.24 35.68
CA ALA A 336 7.30 -4.71 37.00
C ALA A 336 6.03 -4.42 37.84
N VAL A 337 5.02 -3.80 37.25
CA VAL A 337 3.73 -3.54 37.92
C VAL A 337 3.03 -4.84 38.32
N ILE A 338 3.01 -5.84 37.42
CA ILE A 338 2.40 -7.15 37.69
C ILE A 338 3.17 -7.91 38.77
N LYS A 339 4.50 -7.79 38.83
CA LYS A 339 5.30 -8.40 39.91
C LYS A 339 4.90 -7.84 41.28
N GLN A 340 4.67 -6.53 41.36
CA GLN A 340 4.19 -5.87 42.57
C GLN A 340 2.72 -6.20 42.87
N ASN A 341 1.90 -6.44 41.84
CA ASN A 341 0.46 -6.68 41.96
C ASN A 341 -0.02 -7.92 41.16
N PRO A 342 0.34 -9.16 41.56
CA PRO A 342 0.07 -10.35 40.74
C PRO A 342 -1.41 -10.67 40.53
N ALA A 343 -2.30 -10.17 41.39
CA ALA A 343 -3.75 -10.39 41.29
C ALA A 343 -4.39 -9.66 40.09
N LEU A 344 -3.71 -8.67 39.49
CA LEU A 344 -4.24 -7.89 38.37
C LEU A 344 -4.24 -8.67 37.04
N VAL A 345 -3.41 -9.70 36.91
CA VAL A 345 -3.20 -10.40 35.63
C VAL A 345 -4.05 -11.66 35.50
N TYR A 346 -4.73 -11.80 34.37
CA TYR A 346 -5.28 -13.04 33.86
C TYR A 346 -4.28 -13.66 32.88
N ARG A 347 -3.82 -14.88 33.16
CA ARG A 347 -2.87 -15.57 32.28
C ARG A 347 -3.61 -16.19 31.10
N LEU A 348 -3.40 -15.65 29.92
CA LEU A 348 -3.93 -16.19 28.67
C LEU A 348 -3.18 -17.47 28.27
N PRO A 349 -3.88 -18.47 27.71
CA PRO A 349 -3.23 -19.60 27.04
C PRO A 349 -2.28 -19.14 25.94
N CYS A 350 -1.15 -19.83 25.76
CA CYS A 350 -0.08 -19.30 24.94
C CYS A 350 -0.32 -19.33 23.43
N PHE A 351 -1.30 -20.10 22.95
CA PHE A 351 -1.76 -20.06 21.55
C PHE A 351 -2.41 -18.73 21.13
N TRP A 352 -2.79 -17.87 22.10
CA TRP A 352 -3.27 -16.51 21.85
C TRP A 352 -2.15 -15.49 21.60
N ASN A 353 -0.87 -15.89 21.68
CA ASN A 353 0.29 -15.08 21.36
C ASN A 353 1.51 -15.99 21.20
N VAL A 354 1.55 -16.76 20.11
CA VAL A 354 2.67 -17.64 19.77
C VAL A 354 3.83 -16.79 19.29
N GLN A 355 4.88 -16.69 20.10
CA GLN A 355 5.96 -15.71 19.92
C GLN A 355 7.09 -16.32 19.07
N LEU A 356 7.33 -15.74 17.90
CA LEU A 356 8.38 -16.16 16.98
C LEU A 356 9.62 -15.28 17.12
N SER A 357 10.50 -15.67 18.04
CA SER A 357 11.82 -15.05 18.23
C SER A 357 12.93 -16.06 18.47
N ASP A 358 14.17 -15.57 18.46
CA ASP A 358 15.34 -16.36 18.83
C ASP A 358 15.17 -16.82 20.29
N HIS A 359 15.49 -18.09 20.59
CA HIS A 359 15.37 -18.68 21.93
C HIS A 359 13.95 -18.72 22.53
N THR A 360 12.91 -18.65 21.69
CA THR A 360 11.52 -18.91 22.11
C THR A 360 11.22 -20.39 22.15
N ARG A 361 10.28 -20.78 23.03
CA ARG A 361 9.76 -22.15 23.17
C ARG A 361 8.35 -22.26 22.58
N SER A 362 8.15 -21.65 21.41
CA SER A 362 6.81 -21.49 20.80
C SER A 362 6.18 -22.83 20.41
N GLU A 363 6.98 -23.85 20.11
CA GLU A 363 6.55 -25.22 19.83
C GLU A 363 5.80 -25.90 20.98
N GLN A 364 5.86 -25.35 22.19
CA GLN A 364 5.14 -25.86 23.36
C GLN A 364 3.68 -25.38 23.41
N CYS A 365 3.29 -24.45 22.52
CA CYS A 365 2.00 -23.79 22.55
C CYS A 365 0.92 -24.39 21.64
N TYR A 366 1.30 -25.35 20.80
CA TYR A 366 0.41 -26.00 19.88
C TYR A 366 0.87 -27.43 19.65
N THR A 367 -0.07 -28.35 19.50
CA THR A 367 0.19 -29.73 19.10
C THR A 367 -0.11 -29.91 17.62
N GLU A 368 -1.19 -29.30 17.16
CA GLU A 368 -1.63 -29.30 15.77
C GLU A 368 -1.84 -27.87 15.27
N VAL A 369 -1.90 -27.70 13.95
CA VAL A 369 -2.09 -26.38 13.32
C VAL A 369 -3.40 -25.71 13.75
N SER A 370 -4.46 -26.50 13.98
CA SER A 370 -5.77 -26.01 14.44
C SER A 370 -5.74 -25.36 15.83
N ASP A 371 -4.71 -25.62 16.63
CA ASP A 371 -4.53 -25.02 17.95
C ASP A 371 -4.07 -23.56 17.85
N LEU A 372 -3.46 -23.16 16.72
CA LEU A 372 -2.90 -21.83 16.52
C LEU A 372 -4.02 -20.81 16.37
N LYS A 373 -4.01 -19.79 17.24
CA LYS A 373 -4.99 -18.70 17.20
C LYS A 373 -4.35 -17.39 16.75
N VAL A 374 -3.20 -17.03 17.34
CA VAL A 374 -2.50 -15.78 17.04
C VAL A 374 -1.00 -16.01 17.01
N ILE A 375 -0.37 -15.59 15.92
CA ILE A 375 1.07 -15.68 15.68
C ILE A 375 1.67 -14.27 15.82
N HIS A 376 2.79 -14.17 16.53
CA HIS A 376 3.47 -12.91 16.80
C HIS A 376 4.90 -12.92 16.27
N TRP A 377 5.18 -12.07 15.29
CA TRP A 377 6.47 -11.96 14.61
C TRP A 377 7.45 -11.04 15.36
N ASN A 378 7.60 -11.25 16.66
CA ASN A 378 8.30 -10.34 17.58
C ASN A 378 9.83 -10.27 17.39
N SER A 379 10.44 -11.13 16.58
CA SER A 379 11.86 -11.01 16.24
C SER A 379 12.15 -9.84 15.28
N PRO A 380 13.28 -9.15 15.43
CA PRO A 380 13.82 -8.27 14.38
C PRO A 380 14.06 -8.99 13.04
N LYS A 381 14.31 -10.32 13.07
CA LYS A 381 14.50 -11.13 11.87
C LYS A 381 13.19 -11.46 11.15
N LYS A 382 12.03 -11.24 11.78
CA LYS A 382 10.68 -11.49 11.22
C LYS A 382 10.59 -12.89 10.59
N LEU A 383 10.34 -12.96 9.28
CA LEU A 383 10.21 -14.22 8.52
C LEU A 383 11.50 -15.05 8.41
N ARG A 384 12.65 -14.53 8.87
CA ARG A 384 13.95 -15.21 8.83
C ARG A 384 14.31 -15.93 10.14
N VAL A 385 13.41 -15.95 11.13
CA VAL A 385 13.63 -16.69 12.39
C VAL A 385 13.71 -18.18 12.11
N LYS A 386 14.64 -18.88 12.74
CA LYS A 386 14.71 -20.35 12.66
C LYS A 386 13.69 -20.95 13.64
N ASN A 387 12.71 -21.68 13.12
CA ASN A 387 11.73 -22.42 13.91
C ASN A 387 11.38 -23.72 13.18
N LYS A 388 11.05 -24.79 13.90
CA LYS A 388 10.68 -26.09 13.33
C LYS A 388 9.51 -25.99 12.34
N HIS A 389 8.57 -25.09 12.58
CA HIS A 389 7.37 -24.88 11.77
C HIS A 389 7.40 -23.54 11.00
N VAL A 390 8.59 -22.97 10.78
CA VAL A 390 8.75 -21.65 10.16
C VAL A 390 8.09 -21.54 8.78
N GLU A 391 8.13 -22.60 7.96
CA GLU A 391 7.53 -22.58 6.63
C GLU A 391 6.02 -22.41 6.68
N PHE A 392 5.36 -23.11 7.61
CA PHE A 392 3.93 -22.99 7.83
C PHE A 392 3.56 -21.56 8.25
N PHE A 393 4.23 -21.02 9.27
CA PHE A 393 3.99 -19.65 9.73
C PHE A 393 4.24 -18.63 8.61
N ARG A 394 5.33 -18.81 7.85
CA ARG A 394 5.68 -17.91 6.76
C ARG A 394 4.60 -17.94 5.68
N ASN A 395 4.11 -19.12 5.31
CA ASN A 395 3.06 -19.26 4.31
C ASN A 395 1.75 -18.62 4.77
N LEU A 396 1.38 -18.76 6.06
CA LEU A 396 0.21 -18.08 6.63
C LEU A 396 0.36 -16.55 6.56
N TYR A 397 1.51 -16.00 6.95
CA TYR A 397 1.76 -14.57 6.85
C TYR A 397 1.73 -14.08 5.40
N LEU A 398 2.42 -14.78 4.49
CA LEU A 398 2.45 -14.44 3.07
C LEU A 398 1.06 -14.50 2.43
N THR A 399 0.21 -15.43 2.87
CA THR A 399 -1.20 -15.50 2.44
C THR A 399 -1.89 -14.16 2.69
N PHE A 400 -1.84 -13.63 3.91
CA PHE A 400 -2.50 -12.35 4.23
C PHE A 400 -1.77 -11.13 3.70
N LEU A 401 -0.45 -11.20 3.56
CA LEU A 401 0.34 -10.14 2.94
C LEU A 401 -0.11 -9.91 1.48
N GLU A 402 -0.26 -10.99 0.72
CA GLU A 402 -0.60 -11.00 -0.70
C GLU A 402 -2.12 -11.08 -0.98
N TYR A 403 -2.92 -11.35 0.05
CA TYR A 403 -4.39 -11.43 -0.06
C TYR A 403 -4.97 -10.14 -0.63
N ASP A 404 -5.86 -10.25 -1.62
CA ASP A 404 -6.54 -9.10 -2.20
C ASP A 404 -7.47 -8.45 -1.17
N GLY A 405 -7.10 -7.25 -0.73
CA GLY A 405 -7.87 -6.50 0.24
C GLY A 405 -9.28 -6.15 -0.24
N ASN A 406 -9.52 -6.03 -1.56
CA ASN A 406 -10.82 -5.67 -2.10
C ASN A 406 -11.87 -6.76 -1.84
N LEU A 407 -11.46 -8.02 -1.72
CA LEU A 407 -12.37 -9.13 -1.38
C LEU A 407 -13.02 -8.96 0.02
N LEU A 408 -12.40 -8.17 0.91
CA LEU A 408 -12.90 -7.91 2.25
C LEU A 408 -14.00 -6.83 2.30
N ARG A 409 -14.29 -6.17 1.18
CA ARG A 409 -15.41 -5.22 1.05
C ARG A 409 -16.79 -5.88 1.02
N ARG A 410 -16.85 -7.20 0.85
CA ARG A 410 -18.12 -7.94 0.86
C ARG A 410 -18.72 -7.94 2.26
N GLU A 411 -20.00 -7.63 2.36
CA GLU A 411 -20.73 -7.76 3.61
C GLU A 411 -20.89 -9.25 3.96
N LEU A 412 -20.33 -9.65 5.11
CA LEU A 412 -20.33 -11.05 5.56
C LEU A 412 -21.47 -11.35 6.56
N PHE A 413 -21.96 -10.31 7.25
CA PHE A 413 -23.02 -10.40 8.25
C PHE A 413 -23.72 -9.04 8.37
N GLY A 414 -25.06 -9.05 8.40
CA GLY A 414 -25.87 -7.85 8.61
C GLY A 414 -26.09 -7.55 10.09
N CYS A 415 -25.90 -6.29 10.47
CA CYS A 415 -26.24 -5.73 11.78
C CYS A 415 -26.99 -4.41 11.59
N ALA A 416 -28.26 -4.35 11.99
CA ALA A 416 -29.19 -3.25 11.69
C ALA A 416 -28.88 -1.91 12.40
N SER A 417 -27.90 -1.87 13.29
CA SER A 417 -27.71 -0.78 14.26
C SER A 417 -26.44 0.06 14.09
N LEU A 418 -25.68 -0.12 13.00
CA LEU A 418 -24.45 0.64 12.79
C LEU A 418 -24.56 1.44 11.48
N PRO A 419 -24.38 2.77 11.52
CA PRO A 419 -24.40 3.59 10.31
C PRO A 419 -23.28 3.09 9.39
N SER A 420 -23.67 2.66 8.19
CA SER A 420 -22.73 2.39 7.13
C SER A 420 -21.98 3.68 6.77
N PRO A 421 -20.68 3.60 6.37
CA PRO A 421 -19.97 4.73 5.76
C PRO A 421 -20.75 5.26 4.53
N PRO A 422 -20.39 6.40 3.90
CA PRO A 422 -21.14 7.04 2.81
C PRO A 422 -21.22 6.14 1.56
N SER A 423 -22.03 5.10 1.69
CA SER A 423 -22.33 4.05 0.74
C SER A 423 -23.59 4.43 0.02
N ASN A 424 -24.53 5.16 0.64
CA ASN A 424 -25.78 5.55 0.01
C ASN A 424 -25.58 6.30 -1.31
N GLN A 425 -24.64 7.26 -1.42
CA GLN A 425 -24.45 7.99 -2.67
C GLN A 425 -23.75 7.17 -3.77
N LEU A 426 -22.70 6.42 -3.43
CA LEU A 426 -22.00 5.58 -4.41
C LEU A 426 -22.85 4.40 -4.85
N GLN A 427 -23.53 3.75 -3.90
CA GLN A 427 -24.45 2.65 -4.15
C GLN A 427 -25.61 3.13 -5.02
N GLN A 428 -26.21 4.27 -4.69
CA GLN A 428 -27.24 4.89 -5.51
C GLN A 428 -26.72 5.22 -6.92
N ALA A 429 -25.53 5.82 -7.03
CA ALA A 429 -24.95 6.12 -8.34
C ALA A 429 -24.66 4.87 -9.17
N LEU A 430 -24.30 3.75 -8.54
CA LEU A 430 -24.11 2.46 -9.21
C LEU A 430 -25.43 1.80 -9.60
N GLU A 431 -26.48 1.93 -8.78
CA GLU A 431 -27.84 1.44 -9.05
C GLU A 431 -28.55 2.26 -10.13
N GLU A 432 -28.21 3.54 -10.26
CA GLU A 432 -28.70 4.44 -11.32
C GLU A 432 -28.00 4.21 -12.68
N LEU A 433 -26.95 3.39 -12.75
CA LEU A 433 -26.33 3.05 -14.03
C LEU A 433 -27.24 2.15 -14.87
N ASP A 434 -27.54 2.60 -16.08
CA ASP A 434 -28.22 1.82 -17.09
C ASP A 434 -27.26 0.76 -17.67
N GLU A 435 -27.54 -0.53 -17.44
CA GLU A 435 -26.73 -1.65 -17.95
C GLU A 435 -26.75 -1.74 -19.49
N ASP A 436 -27.78 -1.17 -20.13
CA ASP A 436 -27.91 -1.12 -21.59
C ASP A 436 -27.15 0.07 -22.21
N ASP A 437 -26.58 0.96 -21.39
CA ASP A 437 -25.76 2.09 -21.84
C ASP A 437 -24.49 1.58 -22.56
N PRO A 438 -24.23 1.97 -23.83
CA PRO A 438 -22.99 1.64 -24.53
C PRO A 438 -21.71 2.08 -23.81
N CYS A 439 -21.81 3.04 -22.89
CA CYS A 439 -20.75 3.54 -22.02
C CYS A 439 -20.72 2.94 -20.62
N TYR A 440 -21.56 1.95 -20.30
CA TYR A 440 -21.69 1.36 -18.97
C TYR A 440 -20.34 1.03 -18.32
N ASP A 441 -19.44 0.33 -19.03
CA ASP A 441 -18.15 -0.08 -18.48
C ASP A 441 -17.26 1.12 -18.08
N PHE A 442 -17.28 2.21 -18.86
CA PHE A 442 -16.54 3.44 -18.54
C PHE A 442 -17.14 4.13 -17.32
N ARG A 443 -18.46 4.25 -17.27
CA ARG A 443 -19.18 4.91 -16.17
C ARG A 443 -19.02 4.13 -14.86
N ARG A 444 -19.13 2.80 -14.93
CA ARG A 444 -18.85 1.91 -13.80
C ARG A 444 -17.41 2.01 -13.30
N GLN A 445 -16.44 2.05 -14.22
CA GLN A 445 -15.04 2.27 -13.82
C GLN A 445 -14.82 3.65 -13.20
N HIS A 446 -15.45 4.69 -13.73
CA HIS A 446 -15.36 6.05 -13.19
C HIS A 446 -15.85 6.13 -11.73
N LEU A 447 -16.92 5.39 -11.40
CA LEU A 447 -17.45 5.28 -10.04
C LEU A 447 -16.66 4.33 -9.13
N THR A 448 -15.73 3.53 -9.67
CA THR A 448 -14.99 2.54 -8.87
C THR A 448 -14.08 3.24 -7.86
N GLN A 449 -14.35 3.02 -6.57
CA GLN A 449 -13.52 3.52 -5.50
C GLN A 449 -12.31 2.59 -5.27
N HIS A 450 -11.15 2.98 -5.80
CA HIS A 450 -9.92 2.23 -5.57
C HIS A 450 -9.40 2.40 -4.14
N ARG A 451 -8.90 1.31 -3.55
CA ARG A 451 -8.14 1.35 -2.29
C ARG A 451 -6.78 1.99 -2.53
N VAL A 452 -6.37 2.91 -1.65
CA VAL A 452 -5.14 3.69 -1.79
C VAL A 452 -4.29 3.61 -0.53
N HIS A 453 -3.01 3.23 -0.69
CA HIS A 453 -2.00 3.33 0.36
C HIS A 453 -0.98 4.41 -0.01
N LEU A 454 -1.04 5.56 0.66
CA LEU A 454 -0.10 6.65 0.46
C LEU A 454 1.27 6.33 1.05
N PHE A 455 2.33 6.95 0.52
CA PHE A 455 3.70 6.90 1.05
C PHE A 455 4.12 5.48 1.46
N PHE A 456 4.00 4.55 0.52
CA PHE A 456 4.27 3.14 0.74
C PHE A 456 5.73 2.90 1.16
N LEU A 457 6.67 3.69 0.66
CA LEU A 457 8.06 3.69 1.13
C LEU A 457 8.35 4.93 1.99
N GLN A 458 9.48 4.93 2.68
CA GLN A 458 9.92 6.05 3.49
C GLN A 458 9.98 7.34 2.65
N TYR A 459 9.22 8.34 3.06
CA TYR A 459 9.21 9.66 2.43
C TYR A 459 9.51 10.75 3.46
N GLU A 460 10.40 11.67 3.11
CA GLU A 460 10.74 12.83 3.92
C GLU A 460 10.07 14.07 3.33
N PHE A 461 9.16 14.66 4.13
CA PHE A 461 8.42 15.85 3.76
C PHE A 461 9.37 17.07 3.72
N LEU A 462 9.18 17.95 2.73
CA LEU A 462 9.93 19.21 2.67
C LEU A 462 9.40 20.13 3.77
N ALA A 463 10.21 20.38 4.81
CA ALA A 463 9.80 21.21 5.95
C ALA A 463 9.34 22.62 5.53
N LEU A 464 10.01 23.21 4.53
CA LEU A 464 9.65 24.48 3.89
C LEU A 464 10.04 24.42 2.40
N PRO A 465 9.11 24.13 1.47
CA PRO A 465 9.41 24.13 0.04
C PRO A 465 9.70 25.56 -0.44
N ASN A 466 10.69 25.71 -1.32
CA ASN A 466 10.97 26.99 -1.96
C ASN A 466 9.78 27.38 -2.86
N PRO A 467 9.43 28.68 -2.97
CA PRO A 467 8.36 29.16 -3.85
C PRO A 467 8.46 28.71 -5.31
N THR A 468 9.67 28.34 -5.76
CA THR A 468 9.96 27.90 -7.12
C THR A 468 10.05 26.39 -7.28
N ASP A 469 10.02 25.61 -6.19
CA ASP A 469 10.23 24.15 -6.26
C ASP A 469 9.15 23.47 -7.11
N VAL A 470 9.57 22.40 -7.79
CA VAL A 470 8.74 21.64 -8.74
C VAL A 470 8.74 20.16 -8.39
N THR A 471 7.57 19.55 -8.21
CA THR A 471 7.47 18.08 -8.10
C THR A 471 7.19 17.45 -9.44
N LEU A 472 7.97 16.45 -9.85
CA LEU A 472 7.63 15.61 -10.99
C LEU A 472 6.49 14.67 -10.59
N VAL A 473 5.39 14.70 -11.34
CA VAL A 473 4.19 13.90 -11.09
C VAL A 473 4.00 12.93 -12.23
N ALA A 474 3.98 11.63 -11.92
CA ALA A 474 3.74 10.58 -12.88
C ALA A 474 2.96 9.42 -12.26
N GLN A 475 2.56 8.48 -13.10
CA GLN A 475 1.88 7.24 -12.72
C GLN A 475 2.44 6.07 -13.51
N LEU A 476 2.39 4.86 -12.95
CA LEU A 476 2.92 3.66 -13.59
C LEU A 476 2.31 2.35 -13.07
N SER A 477 2.52 1.29 -13.84
CA SER A 477 2.29 -0.11 -13.47
C SER A 477 3.61 -0.89 -13.41
N MET A 478 3.54 -2.16 -13.00
CA MET A 478 4.71 -3.05 -12.85
C MET A 478 5.60 -3.15 -14.10
N ASP A 479 5.01 -3.11 -15.30
CA ASP A 479 5.73 -3.22 -16.59
C ASP A 479 6.54 -1.97 -16.97
N ARG A 480 6.59 -0.97 -16.07
CA ARG A 480 7.35 0.29 -16.23
C ARG A 480 8.33 0.57 -15.09
N LEU A 481 8.51 -0.36 -14.14
CA LEU A 481 9.41 -0.15 -13.00
C LEU A 481 10.86 0.20 -13.42
N GLN A 482 11.32 -0.32 -14.56
CA GLN A 482 12.65 -0.03 -15.10
C GLN A 482 12.93 1.46 -15.34
N MET A 483 11.89 2.28 -15.50
CA MET A 483 12.04 3.72 -15.70
C MET A 483 12.39 4.48 -14.41
N LEU A 484 12.09 3.92 -13.23
CA LEU A 484 12.21 4.63 -11.96
C LEU A 484 13.63 5.06 -11.64
N GLU A 485 14.61 4.17 -11.80
CA GLU A 485 16.01 4.51 -11.56
C GLU A 485 16.51 5.59 -12.53
N ALA A 486 16.11 5.49 -13.80
CA ALA A 486 16.52 6.43 -14.83
C ALA A 486 15.93 7.83 -14.54
N ILE A 487 14.64 7.92 -14.21
CA ILE A 487 14.01 9.19 -13.81
C ILE A 487 14.71 9.77 -12.57
N CYS A 488 14.98 8.95 -11.55
CA CYS A 488 15.69 9.40 -10.34
C CYS A 488 17.12 9.91 -10.62
N LYS A 489 17.77 9.47 -11.70
CA LYS A 489 19.07 9.98 -12.15
C LYS A 489 18.95 11.28 -12.96
N HIS A 490 17.87 11.44 -13.71
CA HIS A 490 17.65 12.61 -14.57
C HIS A 490 16.96 13.78 -13.86
N TRP A 491 16.20 13.51 -12.80
CA TRP A 491 15.43 14.50 -12.06
C TRP A 491 15.93 14.64 -10.63
N ALA A 492 16.63 15.74 -10.31
CA ALA A 492 17.16 15.98 -8.97
C ALA A 492 16.08 16.34 -7.94
N GLY A 493 14.97 16.95 -8.37
CA GLY A 493 13.90 17.44 -7.49
C GLY A 493 13.01 16.34 -6.88
N PRO A 494 11.97 16.74 -6.13
CA PRO A 494 10.99 15.81 -5.56
C PRO A 494 10.16 15.13 -6.65
N ILE A 495 9.69 13.91 -6.36
CA ILE A 495 8.86 13.10 -7.28
C ILE A 495 7.64 12.58 -6.51
N SER A 496 6.47 12.56 -7.16
CA SER A 496 5.26 11.90 -6.69
C SER A 496 4.74 10.90 -7.72
N LEU A 497 4.60 9.65 -7.32
CA LEU A 497 4.24 8.52 -8.17
C LEU A 497 3.01 7.79 -7.65
N ALA A 498 2.02 7.58 -8.52
CA ALA A 498 0.93 6.64 -8.27
C ALA A 498 1.22 5.31 -9.00
N LEU A 499 1.25 4.21 -8.24
CA LEU A 499 1.58 2.86 -8.73
C LEU A 499 0.32 1.99 -8.73
N TYR A 500 -0.10 1.53 -9.91
CA TYR A 500 -1.27 0.68 -10.06
C TYR A 500 -0.89 -0.80 -9.94
N MET A 501 -1.13 -1.39 -8.76
CA MET A 501 -0.59 -2.70 -8.38
C MET A 501 -1.59 -3.54 -7.57
N SER A 502 -1.53 -4.86 -7.69
CA SER A 502 -2.13 -5.78 -6.71
C SER A 502 -1.35 -5.78 -5.40
N ASP A 503 -1.91 -6.37 -4.34
CA ASP A 503 -1.18 -6.56 -3.07
C ASP A 503 0.12 -7.35 -3.25
N ALA A 504 0.10 -8.41 -4.05
CA ALA A 504 1.29 -9.20 -4.34
C ALA A 504 2.35 -8.39 -5.11
N GLU A 505 1.94 -7.61 -6.12
CA GLU A 505 2.84 -6.73 -6.88
C GLU A 505 3.43 -5.62 -6.01
N ALA A 506 2.67 -5.05 -5.07
CA ALA A 506 3.20 -4.06 -4.12
C ALA A 506 4.34 -4.63 -3.27
N GLN A 507 4.28 -5.92 -2.90
CA GLN A 507 5.38 -6.59 -2.19
C GLN A 507 6.60 -6.84 -3.09
N GLN A 508 6.36 -7.18 -4.36
CA GLN A 508 7.44 -7.30 -5.34
C GLN A 508 8.13 -5.95 -5.55
N PHE A 509 7.35 -4.86 -5.65
CA PHE A 509 7.86 -3.50 -5.73
C PHE A 509 8.67 -3.11 -4.49
N LEU A 510 8.21 -3.42 -3.28
CA LEU A 510 8.97 -3.17 -2.05
C LEU A 510 10.37 -3.79 -2.11
N ARG A 511 10.46 -5.07 -2.52
CA ARG A 511 11.74 -5.76 -2.68
C ARG A 511 12.60 -5.15 -3.77
N TYR A 512 12.01 -4.79 -4.91
CA TYR A 512 12.70 -4.12 -6.01
C TYR A 512 13.32 -2.79 -5.57
N ALA A 513 12.53 -1.93 -4.92
CA ALA A 513 12.99 -0.62 -4.47
C ALA A 513 14.05 -0.70 -3.37
N GLN A 514 13.93 -1.67 -2.44
CA GLN A 514 14.92 -1.89 -1.39
C GLN A 514 16.25 -2.46 -1.93
N ALA A 515 16.21 -3.23 -3.02
CA ALA A 515 17.41 -3.79 -3.66
C ALA A 515 18.15 -2.76 -4.54
N SER A 516 17.49 -1.69 -4.97
CA SER A 516 18.09 -0.61 -5.76
C SER A 516 18.78 0.41 -4.86
N GLU A 517 20.09 0.60 -5.04
CA GLU A 517 20.86 1.63 -4.32
C GLU A 517 20.33 3.04 -4.60
N VAL A 518 19.84 3.29 -5.82
CA VAL A 518 19.32 4.61 -6.23
C VAL A 518 17.99 4.89 -5.54
N LEU A 519 17.06 3.93 -5.56
CA LEU A 519 15.72 4.14 -5.01
C LEU A 519 15.73 4.12 -3.49
N SER A 520 16.51 3.24 -2.86
CA SER A 520 16.63 3.15 -1.40
C SER A 520 17.30 4.39 -0.77
N ALA A 521 18.21 5.05 -1.49
CA ALA A 521 18.87 6.28 -1.02
C ALA A 521 18.01 7.54 -1.15
N ARG A 522 17.04 7.58 -2.08
CA ARG A 522 16.22 8.78 -2.35
C ARG A 522 14.95 8.84 -1.48
N ARG A 523 14.93 9.77 -0.51
CA ARG A 523 13.80 9.95 0.43
C ARG A 523 12.75 10.99 0.02
N HIS A 524 13.00 11.76 -1.03
CA HIS A 524 12.06 12.71 -1.65
C HIS A 524 11.28 12.15 -2.86
N VAL A 525 11.05 10.84 -2.87
CA VAL A 525 10.18 10.18 -3.86
C VAL A 525 8.98 9.59 -3.13
N ALA A 526 7.80 10.14 -3.38
CA ALA A 526 6.55 9.65 -2.81
C ALA A 526 5.99 8.52 -3.69
N TYR A 527 5.80 7.34 -3.10
CA TYR A 527 5.23 6.18 -3.77
C TYR A 527 3.84 5.91 -3.19
N HIS A 528 2.80 6.08 -3.99
CA HIS A 528 1.41 5.84 -3.60
C HIS A 528 0.89 4.59 -4.30
N ILE A 529 0.53 3.54 -3.57
CA ILE A 529 -0.07 2.34 -4.17
C ILE A 529 -1.56 2.58 -4.35
N VAL A 530 -2.05 2.44 -5.57
CA VAL A 530 -3.48 2.37 -5.89
C VAL A 530 -3.77 0.93 -6.29
N TYR A 531 -4.59 0.25 -5.50
CA TYR A 531 -4.79 -1.17 -5.68
C TYR A 531 -5.66 -1.48 -6.92
N LYS A 532 -5.25 -2.51 -7.66
CA LYS A 532 -5.91 -2.93 -8.90
C LYS A 532 -7.38 -3.31 -8.68
N GLU A 533 -8.27 -2.74 -9.48
CA GLU A 533 -9.70 -3.01 -9.47
C GLU A 533 -10.36 -2.56 -10.78
N GLY A 534 -11.32 -3.34 -11.28
CA GLY A 534 -11.99 -3.02 -12.55
C GLY A 534 -11.19 -3.42 -13.80
N GLN A 535 -11.70 -3.03 -14.96
CA GLN A 535 -11.26 -3.55 -16.26
C GLN A 535 -10.35 -2.61 -17.07
N PHE A 536 -10.30 -1.33 -16.70
CA PHE A 536 -9.48 -0.33 -17.37
C PHE A 536 -8.35 0.14 -16.48
N TYR A 537 -7.30 0.67 -17.11
CA TYR A 537 -6.29 1.41 -16.40
C TYR A 537 -6.84 2.80 -15.99
N PRO A 538 -6.97 3.13 -14.69
CA PRO A 538 -7.62 4.35 -14.24
C PRO A 538 -6.65 5.55 -14.28
N ILE A 539 -6.12 5.88 -15.46
CA ILE A 539 -4.98 6.80 -15.64
C ILE A 539 -5.16 8.16 -14.97
N ASN A 540 -6.33 8.77 -15.10
CA ASN A 540 -6.59 10.11 -14.57
C ASN A 540 -6.81 10.09 -13.05
N LEU A 541 -7.39 9.03 -12.49
CA LEU A 541 -7.39 8.80 -11.04
C LEU A 541 -5.95 8.72 -10.51
N LEU A 542 -5.09 7.93 -11.16
CA LEU A 542 -3.69 7.77 -10.74
C LEU A 542 -2.93 9.10 -10.77
N ARG A 543 -3.08 9.87 -11.87
CA ARG A 543 -2.52 11.24 -11.97
C ARG A 543 -3.00 12.13 -10.83
N ASN A 544 -4.29 12.08 -10.51
CA ASN A 544 -4.87 12.86 -9.42
C ASN A 544 -4.37 12.43 -8.03
N VAL A 545 -4.17 11.14 -7.78
CA VAL A 545 -3.58 10.64 -6.52
C VAL A 545 -2.15 11.16 -6.36
N ALA A 546 -1.33 11.09 -7.41
CA ALA A 546 0.03 11.61 -7.38
C ALA A 546 0.06 13.14 -7.21
N LEU A 547 -0.77 13.86 -7.96
CA LEU A 547 -0.90 15.33 -7.90
C LEU A 547 -1.34 15.83 -6.51
N ALA A 548 -2.37 15.22 -5.93
CA ALA A 548 -2.95 15.65 -4.65
C ALA A 548 -1.97 15.54 -3.47
N ASN A 549 -0.98 14.65 -3.57
CA ASN A 549 0.00 14.38 -2.52
C ASN A 549 1.35 15.09 -2.76
N THR A 550 1.36 16.14 -3.58
CA THR A 550 2.52 17.03 -3.76
C THR A 550 2.52 18.19 -2.77
N GLN A 551 3.71 18.63 -2.36
CA GLN A 551 3.90 19.74 -1.41
C GLN A 551 4.47 21.01 -2.04
N THR A 552 5.08 20.90 -3.22
CA THR A 552 5.71 22.02 -3.90
C THR A 552 4.67 22.93 -4.57
N PRO A 553 4.96 24.23 -4.76
CA PRO A 553 4.02 25.15 -5.41
C PRO A 553 3.76 24.83 -6.89
N TYR A 554 4.72 24.20 -7.56
CA TYR A 554 4.62 23.82 -8.97
C TYR A 554 4.78 22.32 -9.17
N VAL A 555 4.15 21.82 -10.23
CA VAL A 555 4.18 20.39 -10.59
C VAL A 555 4.54 20.26 -12.06
N PHE A 556 5.40 19.28 -12.37
CA PHE A 556 5.69 18.87 -13.73
C PHE A 556 4.89 17.61 -14.04
N LEU A 557 3.84 17.75 -14.86
CA LEU A 557 2.91 16.68 -15.19
C LEU A 557 3.46 15.89 -16.39
N THR A 558 3.92 14.66 -16.15
CA THR A 558 4.57 13.81 -17.16
C THR A 558 4.08 12.37 -17.11
N ASP A 559 4.29 11.64 -18.19
CA ASP A 559 4.18 10.18 -18.20
C ASP A 559 5.53 9.56 -17.80
N ILE A 560 5.48 8.32 -17.26
CA ILE A 560 6.65 7.61 -16.74
C ILE A 560 7.66 7.22 -17.84
N ASP A 561 7.22 7.17 -19.09
CA ASP A 561 8.05 6.75 -20.22
C ASP A 561 9.00 7.86 -20.70
N PHE A 562 9.01 9.02 -20.05
CA PHE A 562 9.87 10.14 -20.41
C PHE A 562 11.05 10.31 -19.46
N LEU A 563 12.22 10.55 -20.05
CA LEU A 563 13.40 11.01 -19.35
C LEU A 563 13.58 12.52 -19.59
N PRO A 564 13.58 13.36 -18.53
CA PRO A 564 13.88 14.77 -18.67
C PRO A 564 15.37 14.99 -18.96
N MET A 565 15.71 16.13 -19.58
CA MET A 565 17.11 16.53 -19.69
C MET A 565 17.77 16.70 -18.32
N TYR A 566 19.07 16.43 -18.23
CA TYR A 566 19.82 16.70 -17.02
C TYR A 566 19.76 18.20 -16.66
N GLY A 567 19.59 18.50 -15.38
CA GLY A 567 19.47 19.89 -14.90
C GLY A 567 18.10 20.53 -15.18
N LEU A 568 17.11 19.79 -15.70
CA LEU A 568 15.78 20.36 -15.97
C LEU A 568 15.13 20.95 -14.71
N TYR A 569 15.32 20.31 -13.55
CA TYR A 569 14.76 20.79 -12.28
C TYR A 569 15.20 22.24 -11.97
N ASP A 570 16.50 22.51 -12.00
CA ASP A 570 17.05 23.84 -11.71
C ASP A 570 16.69 24.84 -12.81
N TYR A 571 16.67 24.41 -14.07
CA TYR A 571 16.22 25.25 -15.19
C TYR A 571 14.76 25.69 -15.02
N LEU A 572 13.87 24.80 -14.58
CA LEU A 572 12.47 25.12 -14.33
C LEU A 572 12.31 26.10 -13.17
N ARG A 573 13.02 25.90 -12.06
CA ARG A 573 13.00 26.83 -10.92
C ARG A 573 13.42 28.24 -11.32
N ASN A 574 14.50 28.36 -12.09
CA ASN A 574 14.97 29.64 -12.62
C ASN A 574 13.96 30.26 -13.58
N SER A 575 13.34 29.45 -14.44
CA SER A 575 12.30 29.91 -15.39
C SER A 575 11.06 30.42 -14.67
N ILE A 576 10.61 29.74 -13.61
CA ILE A 576 9.48 30.14 -12.77
C ILE A 576 9.73 31.51 -12.14
N GLN A 577 10.95 31.74 -11.65
CA GLN A 577 11.36 33.02 -11.06
C GLN A 577 11.43 34.13 -12.12
N GLN A 578 12.10 33.88 -13.24
CA GLN A 578 12.30 34.88 -14.31
C GLN A 578 10.99 35.28 -15.01
N LEU A 579 10.04 34.36 -15.12
CA LEU A 579 8.73 34.61 -15.74
C LEU A 579 7.69 35.12 -14.74
N GLU A 580 8.06 35.34 -13.48
CA GLU A 580 7.19 35.84 -12.41
C GLU A 580 5.88 35.05 -12.31
N LEU A 581 5.96 33.72 -12.46
CA LEU A 581 4.77 32.85 -12.46
C LEU A 581 3.87 32.95 -11.23
N PRO A 582 4.34 33.32 -10.02
CA PRO A 582 3.42 33.56 -8.91
C PRO A 582 2.32 34.59 -9.22
N GLN A 583 2.57 35.54 -10.12
CA GLN A 583 1.62 36.58 -10.53
C GLN A 583 0.93 36.29 -11.88
N ARG A 584 1.24 35.16 -12.52
CA ARG A 584 0.85 34.88 -13.90
C ARG A 584 0.25 33.47 -14.03
N LYS A 585 -0.92 33.39 -14.66
CA LYS A 585 -1.58 32.12 -14.95
C LYS A 585 -1.00 31.52 -16.23
N ALA A 586 0.10 30.77 -16.10
CA ALA A 586 0.79 30.15 -17.24
C ALA A 586 1.09 28.67 -17.01
N ALA A 587 1.10 27.91 -18.11
CA ALA A 587 1.57 26.55 -18.21
C ALA A 587 2.84 26.54 -19.06
N LEU A 588 3.96 26.16 -18.46
CA LEU A 588 5.23 26.06 -19.15
C LEU A 588 5.33 24.72 -19.87
N ILE A 589 5.32 24.74 -21.20
CA ILE A 589 5.47 23.55 -22.03
C ILE A 589 6.93 23.13 -22.08
N VAL A 590 7.18 21.85 -21.77
CA VAL A 590 8.45 21.16 -21.99
C VAL A 590 8.33 20.35 -23.29
N PRO A 591 9.03 20.73 -24.37
CA PRO A 591 8.97 20.01 -25.64
C PRO A 591 9.42 18.55 -25.53
N ALA A 592 8.60 17.67 -26.12
CA ALA A 592 8.81 16.23 -26.11
C ALA A 592 9.37 15.72 -27.44
N PHE A 593 10.31 14.80 -27.34
CA PHE A 593 10.95 14.08 -28.45
C PHE A 593 10.86 12.57 -28.21
N GLU A 594 11.11 11.76 -29.22
CA GLU A 594 11.13 10.30 -29.12
C GLU A 594 12.35 9.70 -29.81
N THR A 595 12.78 8.57 -29.27
CA THR A 595 13.70 7.64 -29.93
C THR A 595 12.95 6.36 -30.28
N LEU A 596 13.35 5.69 -31.36
CA LEU A 596 12.90 4.33 -31.68
C LEU A 596 13.88 3.27 -31.16
N HIS A 597 15.02 3.69 -30.62
CA HIS A 597 16.11 2.84 -30.16
C HIS A 597 16.05 2.66 -28.64
N TYR A 598 16.09 1.39 -28.18
CA TYR A 598 16.14 1.06 -26.74
C TYR A 598 17.41 1.53 -26.04
N ARG A 599 18.49 1.74 -26.81
CA ARG A 599 19.75 2.31 -26.31
C ARG A 599 19.92 3.68 -26.91
N LEU A 600 20.01 4.69 -26.05
CA LEU A 600 20.21 6.07 -26.43
C LEU A 600 21.35 6.64 -25.60
N THR A 601 22.35 7.22 -26.26
CA THR A 601 23.25 8.17 -25.60
C THR A 601 22.45 9.44 -25.38
N PHE A 602 22.04 9.68 -24.14
CA PHE A 602 21.13 10.78 -23.84
C PHE A 602 21.81 12.14 -24.10
N PRO A 603 21.20 13.05 -24.88
CA PRO A 603 21.81 14.34 -25.21
C PRO A 603 21.93 15.22 -23.98
N LYS A 604 23.09 15.83 -23.81
CA LYS A 604 23.41 16.68 -22.65
C LYS A 604 22.99 18.14 -22.85
N SER A 605 22.69 18.53 -24.08
CA SER A 605 22.32 19.90 -24.44
C SER A 605 21.33 19.95 -25.59
N LYS A 606 20.68 21.10 -25.76
CA LYS A 606 19.84 21.39 -26.93
C LYS A 606 20.62 21.24 -28.25
N ALA A 607 21.88 21.65 -28.29
CA ALA A 607 22.71 21.54 -29.49
C ALA A 607 22.95 20.07 -29.90
N GLU A 608 23.24 19.20 -28.94
CA GLU A 608 23.35 17.76 -29.18
C GLU A 608 22.02 17.16 -29.63
N LEU A 609 20.91 17.51 -28.97
CA LEU A 609 19.57 17.07 -29.37
C LEU A 609 19.25 17.48 -30.83
N LEU A 610 19.57 18.71 -31.22
CA LEU A 610 19.36 19.20 -32.59
C LEU A 610 20.18 18.41 -33.61
N SER A 611 21.45 18.14 -33.31
CA SER A 611 22.30 17.27 -34.14
C SER A 611 21.67 15.87 -34.28
N MET A 612 21.14 15.31 -33.20
CA MET A 612 20.47 14.01 -33.19
C MET A 612 19.16 13.99 -34.01
N LEU A 613 18.41 15.10 -34.03
CA LEU A 613 17.25 15.27 -34.90
C LEU A 613 17.67 15.32 -36.37
N ASP A 614 18.72 16.07 -36.69
CA ASP A 614 19.20 16.25 -38.06
C ASP A 614 19.78 14.95 -38.64
N MET A 615 20.37 14.11 -37.78
CA MET A 615 20.82 12.76 -38.14
C MET A 615 19.69 11.72 -38.21
N GLY A 616 18.44 12.06 -37.86
CA GLY A 616 17.33 11.10 -37.85
C GLY A 616 17.40 10.04 -36.73
N SER A 617 18.18 10.31 -35.68
CA SER A 617 18.29 9.42 -34.51
C SER A 617 17.21 9.69 -33.45
N LEU A 618 16.69 10.92 -33.43
CA LEU A 618 15.55 11.36 -32.65
C LEU A 618 14.49 11.97 -33.56
N TYR A 619 13.27 12.01 -33.05
CA TYR A 619 12.13 12.61 -33.73
C TYR A 619 11.33 13.51 -32.78
N THR A 620 10.54 14.42 -33.33
CA THR A 620 9.51 15.09 -32.52
C THR A 620 8.48 14.05 -32.08
N PHE A 621 8.00 14.15 -30.84
CA PHE A 621 7.18 13.09 -30.25
C PHE A 621 5.90 12.85 -31.06
N ARG A 622 5.65 11.59 -31.43
CA ARG A 622 4.50 11.12 -32.20
C ARG A 622 4.26 11.78 -33.56
N TYR A 623 5.30 12.37 -34.18
CA TYR A 623 5.16 13.11 -35.44
C TYR A 623 4.54 12.31 -36.60
N HIS A 624 4.67 10.98 -36.59
CA HIS A 624 4.21 10.08 -37.65
C HIS A 624 2.87 9.39 -37.34
N VAL A 625 2.37 9.50 -36.10
CA VAL A 625 1.15 8.79 -35.64
C VAL A 625 0.07 9.77 -35.19
N TRP A 626 0.46 10.81 -34.46
CA TRP A 626 -0.46 11.76 -33.86
C TRP A 626 0.09 13.19 -33.86
N PRO A 627 0.24 13.83 -35.05
CA PRO A 627 0.78 15.19 -35.13
C PRO A 627 -0.02 16.22 -34.35
N LYS A 628 -1.37 16.09 -34.35
CA LYS A 628 -2.27 17.05 -33.68
C LYS A 628 -1.98 17.20 -32.19
N GLY A 629 -1.53 16.13 -31.53
CA GLY A 629 -1.23 16.16 -30.10
C GLY A 629 -0.07 17.06 -29.70
N HIS A 630 0.88 17.32 -30.61
CA HIS A 630 2.15 17.98 -30.24
C HIS A 630 2.62 19.06 -31.22
N ALA A 631 2.21 19.04 -32.49
CA ALA A 631 2.58 20.04 -33.50
C ALA A 631 2.33 21.51 -33.08
N PRO A 632 1.28 21.86 -32.32
CA PRO A 632 1.07 23.24 -31.85
C PRO A 632 2.19 23.79 -30.95
N THR A 633 3.13 22.93 -30.50
CA THR A 633 4.36 23.35 -29.81
C THR A 633 5.27 24.19 -30.72
N ASP A 634 5.11 24.13 -32.04
CA ASP A 634 5.95 24.82 -33.03
C ASP A 634 7.45 24.46 -32.88
N TYR A 635 7.75 23.18 -33.13
CA TYR A 635 9.11 22.67 -33.05
C TYR A 635 10.08 23.39 -33.99
N ALA A 636 9.60 23.90 -35.13
CA ALA A 636 10.43 24.67 -36.06
C ALA A 636 10.94 25.97 -35.41
N LYS A 637 10.05 26.72 -34.74
CA LYS A 637 10.42 27.87 -33.93
C LYS A 637 11.26 27.48 -32.71
N TRP A 638 10.96 26.35 -32.07
CA TRP A 638 11.73 25.87 -30.93
C TRP A 638 13.22 25.70 -31.25
N ARG A 639 13.57 25.20 -32.44
CA ARG A 639 14.97 24.96 -32.84
C ARG A 639 15.86 26.19 -32.67
N THR A 640 15.36 27.37 -33.01
CA THR A 640 16.12 28.64 -32.98
C THR A 640 15.77 29.54 -31.80
N ALA A 641 14.70 29.25 -31.06
CA ALA A 641 14.27 30.05 -29.92
C ALA A 641 15.32 30.08 -28.79
N THR A 642 15.57 31.28 -28.27
CA THR A 642 16.44 31.53 -27.09
C THR A 642 15.65 32.06 -25.89
N VAL A 643 14.42 32.53 -26.11
CA VAL A 643 13.49 33.02 -25.10
C VAL A 643 12.18 32.23 -25.14
N PRO A 644 11.44 32.11 -24.01
CA PRO A 644 10.12 31.50 -24.00
C PRO A 644 9.15 32.19 -24.96
N TYR A 645 8.30 31.40 -25.62
CA TYR A 645 7.33 31.94 -26.57
C TYR A 645 5.95 31.32 -26.35
N ARG A 646 4.91 32.13 -26.59
CA ARG A 646 3.53 31.71 -26.49
C ARG A 646 3.10 30.92 -27.72
N VAL A 647 2.29 29.88 -27.50
CA VAL A 647 1.56 29.16 -28.55
C VAL A 647 0.05 29.21 -28.27
N ALA A 648 -0.75 29.08 -29.32
CA ALA A 648 -2.20 28.97 -29.18
C ALA A 648 -2.58 27.51 -28.94
N TRP A 649 -3.57 27.28 -28.06
CA TRP A 649 -4.21 25.99 -27.95
C TRP A 649 -4.88 25.60 -29.29
N GLN A 650 -4.87 24.31 -29.61
CA GLN A 650 -5.55 23.74 -30.78
C GLN A 650 -6.28 22.45 -30.37
N PRO A 651 -7.31 22.01 -31.12
CA PRO A 651 -7.98 20.73 -30.85
C PRO A 651 -7.00 19.57 -30.77
N ASP A 652 -7.24 18.67 -29.80
CA ASP A 652 -6.41 17.51 -29.47
C ASP A 652 -5.00 17.82 -28.92
N PHE A 653 -4.64 19.09 -28.70
CA PHE A 653 -3.31 19.46 -28.20
C PHE A 653 -3.06 18.94 -26.78
N GLU A 654 -1.96 18.22 -26.58
CA GLU A 654 -1.66 17.52 -25.33
C GLU A 654 -0.15 17.62 -24.93
N PRO A 655 0.41 18.82 -24.74
CA PRO A 655 1.80 19.00 -24.32
C PRO A 655 2.05 18.48 -22.89
N TYR A 656 3.32 18.34 -22.53
CA TYR A 656 3.74 18.15 -21.13
C TYR A 656 4.06 19.49 -20.51
N VAL A 657 3.48 19.76 -19.35
CA VAL A 657 3.47 21.11 -18.76
C VAL A 657 3.95 21.13 -17.32
N VAL A 658 4.62 22.23 -16.98
CA VAL A 658 4.83 22.67 -15.61
C VAL A 658 3.81 23.74 -15.29
N VAL A 659 3.02 23.52 -14.24
CA VAL A 659 1.92 24.39 -13.82
C VAL A 659 1.94 24.56 -12.31
N ARG A 660 1.24 25.57 -11.80
CA ARG A 660 0.98 25.64 -10.36
C ARG A 660 0.17 24.41 -9.90
N ARG A 661 0.45 23.94 -8.69
CA ARG A 661 -0.16 22.73 -8.10
C ARG A 661 -1.69 22.82 -8.00
N ASP A 662 -2.25 24.02 -7.83
CA ASP A 662 -3.70 24.27 -7.76
C ASP A 662 -4.40 24.28 -9.14
N CYS A 663 -3.72 23.77 -10.18
CA CYS A 663 -4.33 23.46 -11.47
C CYS A 663 -5.55 22.53 -11.35
N PRO A 664 -6.47 22.52 -12.34
CA PRO A 664 -7.58 21.57 -12.37
C PRO A 664 -7.09 20.13 -12.29
N LYS A 665 -7.91 19.27 -11.67
CA LYS A 665 -7.69 17.82 -11.65
C LYS A 665 -7.95 17.24 -13.03
N TYR A 666 -7.36 16.08 -13.32
CA TYR A 666 -7.70 15.31 -14.52
C TYR A 666 -9.12 14.75 -14.40
N ASP A 667 -9.93 14.88 -15.46
CA ASP A 667 -11.30 14.35 -15.46
C ASP A 667 -11.28 12.81 -15.48
N GLN A 668 -11.88 12.20 -14.45
CA GLN A 668 -11.80 10.77 -14.20
C GLN A 668 -12.77 9.94 -15.05
N ARG A 669 -13.65 10.56 -15.86
CA ARG A 669 -14.49 9.83 -16.82
C ARG A 669 -13.66 9.18 -17.92
N PHE A 670 -12.50 9.75 -18.23
CA PHE A 670 -11.57 9.23 -19.21
C PHE A 670 -10.63 8.20 -18.58
N VAL A 671 -11.02 6.93 -18.70
CA VAL A 671 -10.25 5.76 -18.28
C VAL A 671 -9.59 5.07 -19.48
N GLY A 672 -8.51 4.32 -19.24
CA GLY A 672 -7.77 3.65 -20.31
C GLY A 672 -7.08 4.62 -21.28
N PHE A 673 -7.28 4.39 -22.58
CA PHE A 673 -6.58 5.09 -23.66
C PHE A 673 -7.47 6.12 -24.39
N GLY A 674 -6.95 7.32 -24.58
CA GLY A 674 -7.59 8.38 -25.38
C GLY A 674 -8.25 9.45 -24.52
N TRP A 675 -8.18 10.71 -24.98
CA TRP A 675 -8.77 11.91 -24.36
C TRP A 675 -8.42 12.21 -22.89
N ASN A 676 -7.62 11.36 -22.24
CA ASN A 676 -7.26 11.48 -20.83
C ASN A 676 -6.44 12.75 -20.51
N LYS A 677 -5.43 13.10 -21.30
CA LYS A 677 -4.58 14.29 -21.12
C LYS A 677 -5.11 15.50 -21.89
N VAL A 678 -5.69 15.28 -23.07
CA VAL A 678 -6.32 16.32 -23.89
C VAL A 678 -7.36 17.11 -23.09
N SER A 679 -8.23 16.43 -22.33
CA SER A 679 -9.27 17.07 -21.52
C SER A 679 -8.68 18.01 -20.45
N HIS A 680 -7.56 17.63 -19.83
CA HIS A 680 -6.86 18.45 -18.85
C HIS A 680 -6.28 19.74 -19.45
N ILE A 681 -5.58 19.62 -20.59
CA ILE A 681 -5.01 20.80 -21.27
C ILE A 681 -6.11 21.72 -21.80
N MET A 682 -7.22 21.14 -22.28
CA MET A 682 -8.38 21.91 -22.71
C MET A 682 -9.01 22.68 -21.55
N GLU A 683 -9.11 22.11 -20.35
CA GLU A 683 -9.59 22.84 -19.18
C GLU A 683 -8.61 23.94 -18.73
N LEU A 684 -7.29 23.74 -18.87
CA LEU A 684 -6.31 24.81 -18.66
C LEU A 684 -6.54 25.98 -19.64
N ASP A 685 -6.78 25.72 -20.93
CA ASP A 685 -7.07 26.78 -21.90
C ASP A 685 -8.40 27.49 -21.60
N ALA A 686 -9.46 26.75 -21.23
CA ALA A 686 -10.75 27.32 -20.82
C ALA A 686 -10.64 28.19 -19.56
N GLN A 687 -9.63 27.93 -18.73
CA GLN A 687 -9.26 28.73 -17.57
C GLN A 687 -8.29 29.88 -17.90
N GLU A 688 -8.04 30.16 -19.18
CA GLU A 688 -7.18 31.22 -19.69
C GLU A 688 -5.69 31.09 -19.30
N TYR A 689 -5.20 29.86 -19.07
CA TYR A 689 -3.76 29.66 -18.90
C TYR A 689 -3.01 30.00 -20.18
N GLU A 690 -1.92 30.75 -20.05
CA GLU A 690 -1.00 30.98 -21.15
C GLU A 690 -0.08 29.78 -21.37
N LEU A 691 -0.07 29.26 -22.60
CA LEU A 691 0.79 28.15 -22.99
C LEU A 691 2.14 28.69 -23.49
N LEU A 692 3.19 28.56 -22.67
CA LEU A 692 4.52 29.10 -22.92
C LEU A 692 5.53 27.97 -23.17
N VAL A 693 6.09 27.90 -24.36
CA VAL A 693 7.12 26.90 -24.69
C VAL A 693 8.48 27.35 -24.19
N LEU A 694 9.15 26.47 -23.43
CA LEU A 694 10.48 26.73 -22.90
C LEU A 694 11.56 26.45 -23.97
N PRO A 695 12.47 27.40 -24.25
CA PRO A 695 13.37 27.33 -25.40
C PRO A 695 14.51 26.32 -25.20
N ASN A 696 14.89 26.03 -23.96
CA ASN A 696 16.04 25.18 -23.64
C ASN A 696 15.68 23.95 -22.79
N ALA A 697 14.39 23.71 -22.53
CA ALA A 697 13.92 22.47 -21.91
C ALA A 697 13.61 21.43 -22.97
N PHE A 698 13.85 20.16 -22.67
CA PHE A 698 13.35 19.03 -23.44
C PHE A 698 13.25 17.76 -22.59
N MET A 699 12.48 16.80 -23.10
CA MET A 699 12.33 15.46 -22.55
C MET A 699 12.24 14.45 -23.69
N ILE A 700 12.68 13.21 -23.45
CA ILE A 700 12.71 12.16 -24.46
C ILE A 700 11.89 10.97 -24.00
N HIS A 701 10.92 10.58 -24.82
CA HIS A 701 10.14 9.35 -24.70
C HIS A 701 11.01 8.14 -25.04
N MET A 702 11.03 7.16 -24.14
CA MET A 702 11.75 5.91 -24.31
C MET A 702 10.84 4.82 -24.88
N PRO A 703 11.34 3.93 -25.76
CA PRO A 703 10.51 2.90 -26.37
C PRO A 703 9.97 1.92 -25.33
N HIS A 704 8.70 1.57 -25.47
CA HIS A 704 8.04 0.63 -24.57
C HIS A 704 6.96 -0.17 -25.30
N ALA A 705 6.56 -1.30 -24.70
CA ALA A 705 5.47 -2.12 -25.22
C ALA A 705 4.13 -1.35 -25.17
N PRO A 706 3.23 -1.53 -26.15
CA PRO A 706 1.90 -0.93 -26.12
C PRO A 706 1.06 -1.50 -24.98
N SER A 707 0.15 -0.70 -24.43
CA SER A 707 -0.75 -1.13 -23.35
C SER A 707 -1.90 -2.02 -23.88
N PHE A 708 -2.61 -2.69 -22.97
CA PHE A 708 -3.83 -3.41 -23.33
C PHE A 708 -4.95 -2.46 -23.79
N ASP A 709 -5.08 -1.29 -23.16
CA ASP A 709 -6.14 -0.33 -23.48
C ASP A 709 -5.99 0.31 -24.86
N ILE A 710 -4.77 0.54 -25.37
CA ILE A 710 -4.60 0.99 -26.76
C ILE A 710 -5.04 -0.10 -27.75
N SER A 711 -4.88 -1.38 -27.40
CA SER A 711 -5.36 -2.50 -28.21
C SER A 711 -6.90 -2.55 -28.20
N LYS A 712 -7.54 -2.36 -27.03
CA LYS A 712 -9.00 -2.22 -26.93
C LYS A 712 -9.54 -1.06 -27.77
N PHE A 713 -8.91 0.11 -27.67
CA PHE A 713 -9.29 1.30 -28.46
C PHE A 713 -9.25 1.04 -29.98
N ARG A 714 -8.19 0.36 -30.46
CA ARG A 714 -8.02 0.07 -31.90
C ARG A 714 -9.03 -0.95 -32.42
N LEU A 715 -9.38 -1.95 -31.61
CA LEU A 715 -10.20 -3.09 -32.04
C LEU A 715 -11.71 -2.88 -31.80
N SER A 716 -12.09 -2.12 -30.77
CA SER A 716 -13.49 -1.94 -30.39
C SER A 716 -14.08 -0.65 -30.98
N ALA A 717 -15.12 -0.78 -31.80
CA ALA A 717 -15.93 0.37 -32.23
C ALA A 717 -16.73 0.97 -31.06
N GLY A 718 -17.25 0.12 -30.16
CA GLY A 718 -17.97 0.56 -28.97
C GLY A 718 -17.10 1.42 -28.04
N TYR A 719 -15.83 1.04 -27.83
CA TYR A 719 -14.89 1.86 -27.06
C TYR A 719 -14.73 3.27 -27.64
N ARG A 720 -14.58 3.36 -28.97
CA ARG A 720 -14.44 4.64 -29.68
C ARG A 720 -15.71 5.47 -29.64
N GLY A 721 -16.87 4.85 -29.83
CA GLY A 721 -18.18 5.50 -29.72
C GLY A 721 -18.44 6.04 -28.31
N CYS A 722 -18.08 5.26 -27.28
CA CYS A 722 -18.20 5.74 -25.91
C CYS A 722 -17.25 6.91 -25.61
N LEU A 723 -15.99 6.82 -26.05
CA LEU A 723 -15.03 7.92 -25.88
C LEU A 723 -15.52 9.23 -26.52
N GLN A 724 -16.16 9.13 -27.69
CA GLN A 724 -16.79 10.28 -28.34
C GLN A 724 -17.95 10.85 -27.51
N THR A 725 -18.83 10.00 -27.00
CA THR A 725 -19.96 10.40 -26.13
C THR A 725 -19.44 11.14 -24.88
N LEU A 726 -18.46 10.56 -24.18
CA LEU A 726 -17.86 11.16 -22.98
C LEU A 726 -17.15 12.49 -23.29
N ARG A 727 -16.54 12.63 -24.47
CA ARG A 727 -15.98 13.90 -24.95
C ARG A 727 -17.07 14.96 -25.10
N GLU A 728 -18.18 14.63 -25.73
CA GLU A 728 -19.31 15.55 -25.94
C GLU A 728 -19.93 15.99 -24.60
N GLU A 729 -20.06 15.08 -23.64
CA GLU A 729 -20.49 15.42 -22.28
C GLU A 729 -19.49 16.37 -21.59
N PHE A 730 -18.18 16.05 -21.65
CA PHE A 730 -17.14 16.90 -21.06
C PHE A 730 -17.16 18.31 -21.65
N HIS A 731 -17.34 18.40 -22.97
CA HIS A 731 -17.50 19.64 -23.71
C HIS A 731 -18.68 20.49 -23.19
N GLN A 732 -19.84 19.88 -22.98
CA GLN A 732 -21.02 20.53 -22.42
C GLN A 732 -20.76 21.01 -20.98
N ASP A 733 -20.13 20.18 -20.15
CA ASP A 733 -19.82 20.52 -18.77
C ASP A 733 -18.82 21.68 -18.68
N LEU A 734 -17.82 21.71 -19.57
CA LEU A 734 -16.86 22.81 -19.65
C LEU A 734 -17.55 24.11 -20.10
N SER A 735 -18.49 24.02 -21.04
CA SER A 735 -19.29 25.15 -21.51
C SER A 735 -20.18 25.73 -20.40
N ARG A 736 -20.80 24.86 -19.60
CA ARG A 736 -21.59 25.26 -18.43
C ARG A 736 -20.73 25.94 -17.36
N ARG A 737 -19.50 25.46 -17.14
CA ARG A 737 -18.60 25.97 -16.09
C ARG A 737 -17.92 27.29 -16.46
N TYR A 738 -17.43 27.43 -17.69
CA TYR A 738 -16.60 28.58 -18.09
C TYR A 738 -17.25 29.47 -19.17
N GLY A 739 -18.44 29.09 -19.66
CA GLY A 739 -19.14 29.77 -20.73
C GLY A 739 -18.68 29.33 -22.12
N ALA A 740 -19.60 29.33 -23.09
CA ALA A 740 -19.33 28.88 -24.46
C ALA A 740 -18.23 29.70 -25.18
N ALA A 741 -18.04 30.97 -24.80
CA ALA A 741 -17.01 31.83 -25.39
C ALA A 741 -15.58 31.46 -24.95
N ALA A 742 -15.41 30.82 -23.79
CA ALA A 742 -14.12 30.32 -23.33
C ALA A 742 -13.64 29.08 -24.13
N LEU A 743 -14.54 28.47 -24.90
CA LEU A 743 -14.31 27.21 -25.58
C LEU A 743 -13.97 27.41 -27.06
N LYS A 744 -12.68 27.64 -27.33
CA LYS A 744 -12.17 27.87 -28.70
C LYS A 744 -12.45 26.73 -29.68
N TYR A 745 -12.70 25.52 -29.19
CA TYR A 745 -13.07 24.38 -30.05
C TYR A 745 -14.48 24.53 -30.65
N LEU A 746 -15.44 25.13 -29.94
CA LEU A 746 -16.80 25.35 -30.46
C LEU A 746 -16.79 26.35 -31.62
N THR A 747 -15.89 27.34 -31.56
CA THR A 747 -15.64 28.24 -32.68
C THR A 747 -14.96 27.54 -33.85
N ALA A 748 -14.06 26.58 -33.60
CA ALA A 748 -13.39 25.83 -34.66
C ALA A 748 -14.33 24.85 -35.39
N GLU A 749 -15.22 24.15 -34.67
CA GLU A 749 -16.22 23.24 -35.27
C GLU A 749 -17.32 23.99 -36.02
N ARG A 750 -17.65 25.24 -35.65
CA ARG A 750 -18.58 26.10 -36.42
C ARG A 750 -17.97 26.72 -37.69
N SER A 751 -16.65 26.65 -37.83
CA SER A 751 -15.90 27.23 -38.95
C SER A 751 -15.51 26.19 -40.01
N LEU A 752 -15.87 24.92 -39.77
CA LEU A 752 -15.78 23.77 -40.66
C LEU A 752 -17.18 23.39 -41.12
#